data_AF-A0A419X5K5-F1
#
_entry.id   AF-A0A419X5K5-F1
#
_cell.length_a   1.000
_cell.length_b   1.000
_cell.length_c   1.000
_cell.angle_alpha   90.00
_cell.angle_beta   90.00
_cell.angle_gamma   90.00
#
_symmetry.space_group_name_H-M   'P 1'
#
loop_
_entity.id
_entity.type
_entity.pdbx_description
1 polymer ?
#
loop_
_entity_poly.entity_id
_entity_poly.type
_entity_poly.pdbx_seq_one_letter_code
_entity_poly.pdbx_strand_id
1 'polypeptide(L)'
;MGTNSKSTHQSYTVAPSTAATLEPSATAAGPEQPGPAEAAQLIADLFNTPFGGPTLQPMAGFEVPPELADPSVAVGGGKARITDEPPAPGEDAWDPPEPLSAAVLDGLDGAEGAAAGGAEMPEEQEEEEDSAEQPLTPVPEAPTTGMAIGEPVLVGGTDFLNSAATLISYDSADGTPREVLLAHVNEEAEEKLLDALALSEGKLVPVEVTKEITGQLELDKQNNLHELVAQAAKSVNHKLKNGIDVPQSTHDKITAAVKAVVTAAHGATADEAAMTGYYMEHLEAIAEKAKIGLGDQTYADGGKLPMVTPYLHTGMATVTEMVPAPVDDTDPGQLSAQLRNASRIDASLDPVTGEVSWDGTSRAHATGKEYAIDMGDGWSAVYRPYSLNEPGKAEFSIRGQLEVHAPAGAGHGPELVARLEQLHLANKPMTASEGEWTYLANNIKAQGLASNPQVKEAMEVARGLEELQVQELFHAHAHEAVGLDEAGLSAFAKKLQLQAAHDVLPKRIAVVRDAVGQAAGFADGAALSASPGYQPTPNRSGGWLTWTRFDVTGNPEAFASAWKGRSLVHGMGGGDITTLFATGVLASTERRAVMGTSKGLGMSEGQDKFSGGANSVFLRVRDTPVDGDGGYGVRIVWDDPAVLMKRSDYYAYNSDHFGALHTAGGKSVSGQTSDPMKIAKFDGGGNEVMFRDGIDLFGAEAPSRVLCGSADNRDKLLKFFADKKITHLAGKPVADIVGI
;
A
#
# COMPACT_ATOMS: atom_id res chain seq x y z
N MET A 1 3.60 22.72 37.44
CA MET A 1 2.65 23.28 38.42
C MET A 1 1.31 23.39 37.69
N GLY A 2 0.37 22.44 37.85
CA GLY A 2 -0.79 22.50 38.77
C GLY A 2 -1.77 23.59 38.32
N THR A 3 -3.05 23.38 37.98
CA THR A 3 -4.08 22.52 38.60
C THR A 3 -5.42 22.52 37.81
N ASN A 4 -6.10 21.37 37.77
CA ASN A 4 -7.55 21.04 37.76
C ASN A 4 -8.64 22.00 37.23
N SER A 5 -9.62 21.45 36.47
CA SER A 5 -11.01 21.26 36.95
C SER A 5 -11.87 20.38 36.01
N LYS A 6 -12.79 19.61 36.61
CA LYS A 6 -13.82 18.73 36.02
C LYS A 6 -15.18 19.45 35.94
N SER A 7 -16.02 19.12 34.94
CA SER A 7 -17.51 19.18 35.01
C SER A 7 -18.11 18.41 33.81
N THR A 8 -18.58 17.17 33.98
CA THR A 8 -19.98 16.72 34.22
C THR A 8 -20.92 16.82 33.00
N HIS A 9 -21.43 15.63 32.63
CA HIS A 9 -22.48 15.33 31.67
C HIS A 9 -23.79 16.09 31.94
N GLN A 10 -24.50 16.47 30.86
CA GLN A 10 -25.94 16.67 30.87
C GLN A 10 -26.61 15.79 29.82
N SER A 11 -27.58 15.00 30.29
CA SER A 11 -28.54 14.21 29.52
C SER A 11 -29.70 15.10 29.09
N TYR A 12 -30.16 14.98 27.85
CA TYR A 12 -31.44 15.55 27.41
C TYR A 12 -32.51 14.47 27.34
N THR A 13 -33.60 14.73 28.05
CA THR A 13 -34.82 13.93 28.09
C THR A 13 -35.79 14.42 27.01
N VAL A 14 -36.40 13.48 26.30
CA VAL A 14 -37.48 13.71 25.33
C VAL A 14 -38.79 13.95 26.07
N ALA A 15 -39.63 14.87 25.57
CA ALA A 15 -41.06 14.89 25.86
C ALA A 15 -41.88 15.29 24.61
N PRO A 16 -43.12 14.77 24.47
CA PRO A 16 -43.86 14.70 23.22
C PRO A 16 -44.79 15.90 23.02
N SER A 17 -45.17 16.19 21.78
CA SER A 17 -46.34 17.04 21.50
C SER A 17 -47.21 16.43 20.41
N THR A 18 -48.50 16.53 20.68
CA THR A 18 -49.65 15.84 20.12
C THR A 18 -50.25 16.53 18.90
N ALA A 19 -50.70 15.69 17.95
CA ALA A 19 -51.88 15.76 17.09
C ALA A 19 -52.67 17.08 16.89
N ALA A 20 -52.83 17.48 15.63
CA ALA A 20 -54.04 18.11 15.07
C ALA A 20 -54.14 17.73 13.57
N THR A 21 -55.03 16.80 13.21
CA THR A 21 -56.34 16.99 12.55
C THR A 21 -56.27 16.97 11.02
N LEU A 22 -56.87 15.93 10.44
CA LEU A 22 -57.11 15.68 9.01
C LEU A 22 -58.29 16.51 8.47
N GLU A 23 -58.21 16.93 7.20
CA GLU A 23 -59.21 16.77 6.10
C GLU A 23 -58.98 17.80 4.94
N PRO A 24 -59.48 17.62 3.69
CA PRO A 24 -58.99 16.65 2.70
C PRO A 24 -58.81 17.23 1.25
N SER A 25 -58.12 16.45 0.40
CA SER A 25 -58.25 16.36 -1.07
C SER A 25 -57.69 17.46 -2.01
N ALA A 26 -56.65 17.11 -2.79
CA ALA A 26 -56.64 17.29 -4.25
C ALA A 26 -55.56 16.39 -4.90
N THR A 27 -56.05 15.38 -5.63
CA THR A 27 -55.47 14.70 -6.82
C THR A 27 -53.97 14.76 -7.09
N ALA A 28 -53.39 13.55 -7.17
CA ALA A 28 -52.05 13.22 -7.64
C ALA A 28 -51.70 13.81 -9.02
N ALA A 29 -50.52 14.42 -9.10
CA ALA A 29 -49.70 14.48 -10.31
C ALA A 29 -48.44 13.66 -10.03
N GLY A 30 -48.10 12.72 -10.92
CA GLY A 30 -46.84 11.97 -10.84
C GLY A 30 -45.64 12.88 -11.06
N PRO A 31 -44.41 12.42 -10.73
CA PRO A 31 -43.23 13.23 -10.95
C PRO A 31 -43.10 13.59 -12.43
N GLU A 32 -43.03 14.89 -12.72
CA GLU A 32 -42.74 15.39 -14.06
C GLU A 32 -41.36 14.89 -14.49
N GLN A 33 -41.31 14.22 -15.64
CA GLN A 33 -40.04 13.84 -16.28
C GLN A 33 -39.35 15.10 -16.82
N PRO A 34 -38.03 15.26 -16.61
CA PRO A 34 -37.30 16.40 -17.12
C PRO A 34 -37.37 16.45 -18.65
N GLY A 35 -37.59 17.64 -19.20
CA GLY A 35 -37.58 17.86 -20.65
C GLY A 35 -36.18 17.69 -21.25
N PRO A 36 -36.04 17.61 -22.58
CA PRO A 36 -34.76 17.36 -23.25
C PRO A 36 -33.65 18.36 -22.91
N ALA A 37 -34.02 19.63 -22.67
CA ALA A 37 -33.08 20.68 -22.26
C ALA A 37 -32.64 20.55 -20.79
N GLU A 38 -33.52 20.04 -19.93
CA GLU A 38 -33.28 19.86 -18.50
C GLU A 38 -32.45 18.61 -18.24
N ALA A 39 -32.70 17.53 -19.01
CA ALA A 39 -31.84 16.36 -19.07
C ALA A 39 -30.43 16.72 -19.59
N ALA A 40 -30.33 17.52 -20.66
CA ALA A 40 -29.03 17.98 -21.17
C ALA A 40 -28.27 18.84 -20.14
N GLN A 41 -28.97 19.66 -19.34
CA GLN A 41 -28.37 20.50 -18.30
C GLN A 41 -27.89 19.64 -17.10
N LEU A 42 -28.72 18.70 -16.62
CA LEU A 42 -28.36 17.75 -15.56
C LEU A 42 -27.14 16.89 -15.95
N ILE A 43 -27.07 16.47 -17.21
CA ILE A 43 -25.96 15.69 -17.73
C ILE A 43 -24.70 16.57 -17.90
N ALA A 44 -24.84 17.82 -18.37
CA ALA A 44 -23.73 18.77 -18.43
C ALA A 44 -23.18 19.12 -17.02
N ASP A 45 -24.04 19.19 -16.01
CA ASP A 45 -23.64 19.41 -14.62
C ASP A 45 -22.92 18.17 -14.04
N LEU A 46 -23.36 16.95 -14.39
CA LEU A 46 -22.66 15.68 -14.10
C LEU A 46 -21.25 15.62 -14.72
N PHE A 47 -21.06 16.16 -15.93
CA PHE A 47 -19.77 16.22 -16.61
C PHE A 47 -18.88 17.41 -16.19
N ASN A 48 -19.46 18.49 -15.64
CA ASN A 48 -18.73 19.67 -15.15
C ASN A 48 -18.31 19.57 -13.68
N THR A 49 -18.82 18.60 -12.92
CA THR A 49 -18.20 18.19 -11.66
C THR A 49 -16.96 17.35 -11.96
N PRO A 50 -15.74 17.82 -11.63
CA PRO A 50 -14.59 16.92 -11.66
C PRO A 50 -14.83 15.82 -10.62
N PHE A 51 -14.85 14.57 -11.05
CA PHE A 51 -14.55 13.46 -10.15
C PHE A 51 -13.07 13.62 -9.76
N GLY A 52 -12.86 14.26 -8.60
CA GLY A 52 -11.55 14.64 -8.07
C GLY A 52 -11.53 16.01 -7.38
N GLY A 53 -12.10 16.09 -6.16
CA GLY A 53 -11.84 17.14 -5.15
C GLY A 53 -12.41 18.56 -5.40
N PRO A 54 -12.75 19.33 -4.35
CA PRO A 54 -13.33 20.66 -4.51
C PRO A 54 -12.29 21.69 -4.94
N THR A 55 -12.63 22.43 -6.00
CA THR A 55 -12.07 23.75 -6.34
C THR A 55 -12.11 24.68 -5.13
N LEU A 56 -10.94 25.16 -4.69
CA LEU A 56 -10.82 26.32 -3.81
C LEU A 56 -11.37 27.55 -4.52
N GLN A 57 -12.50 28.08 -4.05
CA GLN A 57 -12.91 29.45 -4.41
C GLN A 57 -11.93 30.46 -3.80
N PRO A 58 -11.52 31.50 -4.55
CA PRO A 58 -10.68 32.56 -4.00
C PRO A 58 -11.51 33.43 -3.06
N MET A 59 -11.20 33.38 -1.77
CA MET A 59 -11.70 34.36 -0.79
C MET A 59 -11.04 35.71 -1.05
N ALA A 60 -11.77 36.60 -1.73
CA ALA A 60 -11.47 38.01 -1.78
C ALA A 60 -11.77 38.65 -0.41
N GLY A 61 -10.78 39.37 0.16
CA GLY A 61 -11.01 40.29 1.26
C GLY A 61 -10.00 40.19 2.41
N PHE A 62 -8.81 40.78 2.24
CA PHE A 62 -8.08 41.34 3.37
C PHE A 62 -7.30 42.58 2.93
N GLU A 63 -7.76 43.74 3.37
CA GLU A 63 -7.08 45.03 3.23
C GLU A 63 -5.83 45.08 4.12
N VAL A 64 -4.73 45.59 3.59
CA VAL A 64 -3.50 45.88 4.35
C VAL A 64 -3.44 47.39 4.61
N PRO A 65 -3.34 47.84 5.87
CA PRO A 65 -2.92 49.21 6.17
C PRO A 65 -1.40 49.31 6.42
N PRO A 66 -0.79 50.49 6.22
CA PRO A 66 0.65 50.63 5.98
C PRO A 66 1.50 51.03 7.21
N GLU A 67 2.80 50.72 7.11
CA GLU A 67 3.99 51.47 7.56
C GLU A 67 4.28 51.68 9.07
N LEU A 68 5.43 51.18 9.56
CA LEU A 68 6.66 51.97 9.86
C LEU A 68 7.66 51.27 10.81
N ALA A 69 8.94 51.54 10.53
CA ALA A 69 10.12 51.61 11.43
C ALA A 69 11.09 50.39 11.54
N ASP A 70 12.11 50.42 10.68
CA ASP A 70 13.53 50.15 10.99
C ASP A 70 14.05 51.18 12.05
N PRO A 71 15.23 51.10 12.74
CA PRO A 71 16.50 50.52 12.26
C PRO A 71 17.50 49.89 13.28
N SER A 72 18.56 49.28 12.72
CA SER A 72 20.01 49.42 13.03
C SER A 72 20.79 48.08 13.14
N VAL A 73 21.71 47.71 12.24
CA VAL A 73 23.10 48.17 11.89
C VAL A 73 24.23 47.42 12.63
N ALA A 74 25.10 46.74 11.85
CA ALA A 74 26.59 46.75 11.86
C ALA A 74 27.14 45.54 11.04
N VAL A 75 27.62 45.62 9.79
CA VAL A 75 28.79 46.29 9.14
C VAL A 75 30.08 45.44 9.06
N GLY A 76 30.53 45.23 7.80
CA GLY A 76 31.92 45.04 7.34
C GLY A 76 32.10 43.80 6.45
N GLY A 77 32.54 43.80 5.18
CA GLY A 77 33.17 44.74 4.24
C GLY A 77 34.18 43.92 3.38
N GLY A 78 34.38 44.01 2.06
CA GLY A 78 33.84 44.85 0.99
C GLY A 78 34.52 44.60 -0.40
N LYS A 79 34.04 45.33 -1.42
CA LYS A 79 34.60 45.74 -2.76
C LYS A 79 34.75 44.68 -3.88
N ALA A 80 34.39 44.91 -5.16
CA ALA A 80 34.36 46.13 -6.02
C ALA A 80 33.28 46.07 -7.16
N ARG A 81 32.48 47.13 -7.46
CA ARG A 81 32.57 48.26 -8.46
C ARG A 81 32.28 47.87 -9.94
N ILE A 82 31.09 48.06 -10.55
CA ILE A 82 30.30 49.24 -11.08
C ILE A 82 30.87 49.94 -12.34
N THR A 83 30.04 50.00 -13.41
CA THR A 83 29.62 51.19 -14.25
C THR A 83 28.38 50.80 -15.09
N ASP A 84 27.18 51.36 -14.84
CA ASP A 84 26.44 52.46 -15.55
C ASP A 84 25.86 52.05 -16.93
N GLU A 85 24.60 52.25 -17.37
CA GLU A 85 23.47 53.19 -17.11
C GLU A 85 22.16 52.59 -17.74
N PRO A 86 20.92 52.99 -17.38
CA PRO A 86 19.66 52.37 -17.86
C PRO A 86 18.90 53.19 -18.93
N PRO A 87 18.13 52.58 -19.86
CA PRO A 87 17.17 53.32 -20.69
C PRO A 87 15.76 53.37 -20.09
N ALA A 88 15.05 54.45 -20.46
CA ALA A 88 13.73 54.90 -20.00
C ALA A 88 12.54 54.05 -20.52
N PRO A 89 11.32 54.20 -19.95
CA PRO A 89 10.17 53.35 -20.28
C PRO A 89 9.45 53.86 -21.53
N GLY A 90 9.25 52.97 -22.50
CA GLY A 90 8.37 53.15 -23.65
C GLY A 90 7.17 52.23 -23.53
N GLU A 91 5.98 52.82 -23.57
CA GLU A 91 4.68 52.16 -23.72
C GLU A 91 4.66 51.32 -25.02
N ASP A 92 4.13 50.09 -24.98
CA ASP A 92 3.23 49.58 -26.03
C ASP A 92 2.67 48.17 -25.72
N ALA A 93 1.36 48.07 -25.94
CA ALA A 93 0.52 46.93 -26.34
C ALA A 93 0.65 45.56 -25.64
N TRP A 94 -0.44 45.19 -24.96
CA TRP A 94 -0.79 43.82 -24.59
C TRP A 94 -1.35 43.10 -25.82
N ASP A 95 -0.57 42.20 -26.44
CA ASP A 95 -1.08 41.25 -27.43
C ASP A 95 -1.50 39.95 -26.74
N PRO A 96 -2.74 39.45 -26.95
CA PRO A 96 -3.16 38.15 -26.44
C PRO A 96 -2.42 37.01 -27.18
N PRO A 97 -2.18 35.86 -26.53
CA PRO A 97 -1.46 34.75 -27.15
C PRO A 97 -2.24 34.17 -28.34
N GLU A 98 -1.52 33.86 -29.42
CA GLU A 98 -2.06 33.22 -30.63
C GLU A 98 -2.59 31.80 -30.33
N PRO A 99 -3.68 31.36 -31.00
CA PRO A 99 -4.14 29.98 -30.92
C PRO A 99 -3.18 29.02 -31.65
N LEU A 100 -3.10 27.80 -31.11
CA LEU A 100 -2.33 26.66 -31.61
C LEU A 100 -2.39 26.53 -33.15
N SER A 101 -1.24 26.42 -33.79
CA SER A 101 -1.17 26.27 -35.25
C SER A 101 -1.78 24.92 -35.69
N ALA A 102 -2.60 24.97 -36.73
CA ALA A 102 -3.24 23.82 -37.40
C ALA A 102 -2.27 22.72 -37.90
N ALA A 103 -0.95 22.94 -37.82
CA ALA A 103 0.08 21.99 -38.26
C ALA A 103 0.19 20.73 -37.37
N VAL A 104 -0.36 20.72 -36.16
CA VAL A 104 -0.38 19.52 -35.29
C VAL A 104 -1.55 18.58 -35.64
N LEU A 105 -2.59 19.09 -36.30
CA LEU A 105 -3.79 18.31 -36.64
C LEU A 105 -3.77 17.72 -38.06
N ASP A 106 -2.99 18.30 -38.98
CA ASP A 106 -3.01 17.93 -40.42
C ASP A 106 -2.12 16.73 -40.79
N GLY A 107 -1.47 16.09 -39.81
CA GLY A 107 -0.53 14.98 -40.02
C GLY A 107 -1.12 13.57 -39.85
N LEU A 108 -2.39 13.43 -39.47
CA LEU A 108 -2.99 12.14 -39.07
C LEU A 108 -4.00 11.56 -40.08
N ASP A 109 -4.36 12.29 -41.14
CA ASP A 109 -5.28 11.82 -42.20
C ASP A 109 -4.49 11.35 -43.43
N GLY A 110 -3.98 10.11 -43.39
CA GLY A 110 -3.05 9.66 -44.41
C GLY A 110 -2.96 8.16 -44.66
N ALA A 111 -4.04 7.38 -44.50
CA ALA A 111 -4.08 6.03 -45.04
C ALA A 111 -5.51 5.49 -45.18
N GLU A 112 -6.25 5.88 -46.21
CA GLU A 112 -7.25 4.98 -46.81
C GLU A 112 -7.61 5.39 -48.23
N GLY A 113 -7.44 4.46 -49.17
CA GLY A 113 -7.75 4.68 -50.57
C GLY A 113 -7.60 3.43 -51.42
N ALA A 114 -8.74 2.74 -51.59
CA ALA A 114 -9.34 2.35 -52.87
C ALA A 114 -9.65 0.85 -53.04
N ALA A 115 -10.94 0.51 -53.04
CA ALA A 115 -11.63 -0.04 -54.22
C ALA A 115 -13.15 -0.12 -53.98
N ALA A 116 -13.91 0.65 -54.77
CA ALA A 116 -15.36 0.54 -54.86
C ALA A 116 -15.76 -0.47 -55.95
N GLY A 117 -16.81 -1.26 -55.69
CA GLY A 117 -17.54 -1.94 -56.77
C GLY A 117 -18.57 -2.96 -56.31
N GLY A 118 -19.86 -2.60 -56.39
CA GLY A 118 -20.96 -3.55 -56.61
C GLY A 118 -21.94 -3.71 -55.45
N ALA A 119 -23.16 -3.20 -55.63
CA ALA A 119 -24.28 -3.33 -54.71
C ALA A 119 -25.00 -4.69 -54.85
N GLU A 120 -25.41 -5.26 -53.71
CA GLU A 120 -26.63 -6.07 -53.52
C GLU A 120 -26.88 -6.20 -52.00
N MET A 121 -28.06 -5.80 -51.51
CA MET A 121 -28.53 -6.12 -50.15
C MET A 121 -28.86 -7.62 -50.09
N PRO A 122 -28.51 -8.32 -48.99
CA PRO A 122 -29.55 -8.62 -47.99
C PRO A 122 -29.07 -8.82 -46.53
N GLU A 123 -30.05 -8.67 -45.64
CA GLU A 123 -30.30 -9.43 -44.39
C GLU A 123 -29.40 -9.22 -43.16
N GLU A 124 -30.11 -9.01 -42.04
CA GLU A 124 -29.71 -8.95 -40.64
C GLU A 124 -28.61 -9.97 -40.33
N GLN A 125 -27.40 -9.48 -40.02
CA GLN A 125 -26.34 -10.24 -39.38
C GLN A 125 -26.11 -9.67 -37.99
N GLU A 126 -26.03 -10.63 -37.07
CA GLU A 126 -25.83 -10.51 -35.63
C GLU A 126 -24.68 -9.55 -35.30
N GLU A 127 -24.85 -8.83 -34.19
CA GLU A 127 -23.85 -7.98 -33.54
C GLU A 127 -22.48 -8.68 -33.56
N GLU A 128 -21.54 -8.16 -34.37
CA GLU A 128 -20.15 -8.59 -34.34
C GLU A 128 -19.59 -8.29 -32.95
N GLU A 129 -19.30 -9.36 -32.19
CA GLU A 129 -18.52 -9.32 -30.96
C GLU A 129 -17.27 -8.45 -31.17
N ASP A 130 -17.11 -7.46 -30.29
CA ASP A 130 -15.90 -6.67 -30.10
C ASP A 130 -14.64 -7.47 -30.47
N SER A 131 -13.82 -6.94 -31.37
CA SER A 131 -12.47 -7.44 -31.59
C SER A 131 -11.62 -7.17 -30.34
N ALA A 132 -11.87 -7.92 -29.26
CA ALA A 132 -11.17 -7.77 -28.00
C ALA A 132 -9.69 -8.13 -28.24
N GLU A 133 -8.82 -7.13 -28.16
CA GLU A 133 -7.38 -7.34 -28.14
C GLU A 133 -7.05 -8.43 -27.10
N GLN A 134 -6.21 -9.40 -27.46
CA GLN A 134 -5.80 -10.43 -26.51
C GLN A 134 -5.10 -9.79 -25.30
N PRO A 135 -5.38 -10.28 -24.08
CA PRO A 135 -4.77 -9.72 -22.89
C PRO A 135 -3.26 -9.97 -22.87
N LEU A 136 -2.48 -8.97 -22.42
CA LEU A 136 -1.02 -9.06 -22.31
C LEU A 136 -0.57 -10.18 -21.35
N THR A 137 -1.35 -10.39 -20.30
CA THR A 137 -1.17 -11.51 -19.37
C THR A 137 -2.51 -12.20 -19.17
N PRO A 138 -2.66 -13.48 -19.57
CA PRO A 138 -3.89 -14.20 -19.31
C PRO A 138 -4.09 -14.37 -17.82
N VAL A 139 -5.34 -14.25 -17.36
CA VAL A 139 -5.71 -14.57 -15.98
C VAL A 139 -5.87 -16.09 -15.88
N PRO A 140 -5.15 -16.78 -14.97
CA PRO A 140 -5.30 -18.21 -14.80
C PRO A 140 -6.70 -18.54 -14.26
N GLU A 141 -7.29 -19.66 -14.71
CA GLU A 141 -8.56 -20.18 -14.16
C GLU A 141 -8.46 -20.43 -12.65
N ALA A 142 -7.36 -21.04 -12.21
CA ALA A 142 -7.05 -21.26 -10.80
C ALA A 142 -5.55 -20.99 -10.55
N PRO A 143 -5.19 -20.10 -9.61
CA PRO A 143 -3.82 -19.96 -9.17
C PRO A 143 -3.28 -21.25 -8.55
N THR A 144 -1.99 -21.53 -8.76
CA THR A 144 -1.33 -22.73 -8.24
C THR A 144 -1.36 -22.77 -6.71
N THR A 145 -2.07 -23.75 -6.13
CA THR A 145 -2.16 -23.93 -4.68
C THR A 145 -0.81 -24.16 -4.03
N GLY A 146 -0.58 -23.46 -2.91
CA GLY A 146 0.67 -23.52 -2.15
C GLY A 146 1.80 -22.67 -2.73
N MET A 147 1.65 -22.03 -3.89
CA MET A 147 2.73 -21.24 -4.47
C MET A 147 2.90 -19.90 -3.75
N ALA A 148 3.93 -19.79 -2.90
CA ALA A 148 4.17 -18.62 -2.04
C ALA A 148 4.20 -17.27 -2.78
N ILE A 149 4.77 -17.24 -4.00
CA ILE A 149 4.93 -16.02 -4.79
C ILE A 149 3.66 -15.57 -5.51
N GLY A 150 2.67 -16.47 -5.64
CA GLY A 150 1.46 -16.20 -6.42
C GLY A 150 1.69 -16.08 -7.93
N GLU A 151 0.61 -15.80 -8.63
CA GLU A 151 0.56 -15.56 -10.08
C GLU A 151 0.29 -14.08 -10.34
N PRO A 152 1.24 -13.34 -10.91
CA PRO A 152 1.03 -11.93 -11.20
C PRO A 152 0.15 -11.77 -12.45
N VAL A 153 -0.77 -10.81 -12.40
CA VAL A 153 -1.66 -10.44 -13.51
C VAL A 153 -1.67 -8.94 -13.70
N LEU A 154 -1.85 -8.48 -14.94
CA LEU A 154 -2.11 -7.09 -15.26
C LEU A 154 -3.61 -6.84 -15.34
N VAL A 155 -4.06 -5.82 -14.62
CA VAL A 155 -5.43 -5.31 -14.69
C VAL A 155 -5.38 -4.00 -15.48
N GLY A 156 -6.32 -3.79 -16.39
CA GLY A 156 -6.41 -2.58 -17.21
C GLY A 156 -6.56 -1.30 -16.39
N GLY A 157 -6.52 -0.16 -17.08
CA GLY A 157 -6.63 1.16 -16.45
C GLY A 157 -5.48 1.54 -15.49
N THR A 158 -5.74 2.58 -14.69
CA THR A 158 -4.73 3.25 -13.84
C THR A 158 -5.04 3.16 -12.35
N ASP A 159 -5.98 2.32 -11.94
CA ASP A 159 -6.43 2.26 -10.54
C ASP A 159 -5.42 1.57 -9.62
N PHE A 160 -4.59 0.70 -10.16
CA PHE A 160 -3.57 -0.03 -9.40
C PHE A 160 -2.17 0.48 -9.72
N LEU A 161 -1.28 0.43 -8.73
CA LEU A 161 0.11 0.76 -8.93
C LEU A 161 0.75 -0.24 -9.92
N ASN A 162 1.38 0.30 -10.97
CA ASN A 162 1.91 -0.45 -12.11
C ASN A 162 0.86 -1.35 -12.79
N SER A 163 -0.43 -1.10 -12.55
CA SER A 163 -1.55 -1.88 -13.07
C SER A 163 -1.46 -3.38 -12.76
N ALA A 164 -0.84 -3.72 -11.61
CA ALA A 164 -0.50 -5.10 -11.25
C ALA A 164 -1.31 -5.61 -10.06
N ALA A 165 -1.72 -6.87 -10.14
CA ALA A 165 -2.27 -7.64 -9.03
C ALA A 165 -1.56 -9.00 -8.92
N THR A 166 -1.73 -9.69 -7.80
CA THR A 166 -1.18 -11.03 -7.56
C THR A 166 -2.29 -11.94 -7.08
N LEU A 167 -2.52 -13.05 -7.79
CA LEU A 167 -3.43 -14.12 -7.39
C LEU A 167 -2.65 -15.16 -6.57
N ILE A 168 -3.14 -15.50 -5.38
CA ILE A 168 -2.52 -16.51 -4.51
C ILE A 168 -3.57 -17.55 -4.16
N SER A 169 -3.20 -18.83 -4.23
CA SER A 169 -3.99 -19.94 -3.69
C SER A 169 -3.21 -20.55 -2.53
N TYR A 170 -3.69 -20.36 -1.31
CA TYR A 170 -3.10 -20.95 -0.11
C TYR A 170 -3.62 -22.37 0.08
N ASP A 171 -2.73 -23.28 0.50
CA ASP A 171 -3.17 -24.57 1.02
C ASP A 171 -3.87 -24.41 2.38
N SER A 172 -4.77 -25.32 2.72
CA SER A 172 -5.53 -25.27 3.97
C SER A 172 -5.67 -26.63 4.62
N ALA A 173 -5.75 -26.67 5.95
CA ALA A 173 -5.79 -27.92 6.72
C ALA A 173 -7.05 -28.76 6.45
N ASP A 174 -8.13 -28.14 5.97
CA ASP A 174 -9.36 -28.81 5.54
C ASP A 174 -9.30 -29.37 4.11
N GLY A 175 -8.16 -29.19 3.42
CA GLY A 175 -7.93 -29.61 2.03
C GLY A 175 -8.63 -28.73 0.99
N THR A 176 -9.24 -27.61 1.39
CA THR A 176 -9.92 -26.67 0.51
C THR A 176 -9.08 -25.41 0.35
N PRO A 177 -8.56 -25.12 -0.87
CA PRO A 177 -7.72 -23.96 -1.09
C PRO A 177 -8.40 -22.63 -0.76
N ARG A 178 -7.59 -21.63 -0.39
CA ARG A 178 -8.04 -20.25 -0.12
C ARG A 178 -7.42 -19.31 -1.14
N GLU A 179 -8.25 -18.81 -2.06
CA GLU A 179 -7.79 -17.94 -3.15
C GLU A 179 -8.00 -16.46 -2.82
N VAL A 180 -6.96 -15.66 -3.09
CA VAL A 180 -6.92 -14.22 -2.76
C VAL A 180 -6.28 -13.45 -3.91
N LEU A 181 -6.83 -12.29 -4.23
CA LEU A 181 -6.21 -11.27 -5.06
C LEU A 181 -5.61 -10.19 -4.17
N LEU A 182 -4.33 -9.89 -4.40
CA LEU A 182 -3.60 -8.82 -3.72
C LEU A 182 -3.25 -7.72 -4.72
N ALA A 183 -3.59 -6.49 -4.40
CA ALA A 183 -3.29 -5.32 -5.22
C ALA A 183 -2.92 -4.10 -4.36
N HIS A 184 -2.41 -3.06 -5.01
CA HIS A 184 -2.13 -1.77 -4.38
C HIS A 184 -2.85 -0.69 -5.17
N VAL A 185 -3.94 -0.16 -4.62
CA VAL A 185 -4.76 0.90 -5.23
C VAL A 185 -3.97 2.20 -5.21
N ASN A 186 -3.93 2.96 -6.30
CA ASN A 186 -3.33 4.28 -6.33
C ASN A 186 -4.15 5.27 -5.48
N GLU A 187 -3.51 6.30 -4.93
CA GLU A 187 -4.18 7.27 -4.04
C GLU A 187 -5.31 8.01 -4.79
N GLU A 188 -5.14 8.26 -6.09
CA GLU A 188 -6.14 8.87 -6.96
C GLU A 188 -7.38 8.00 -7.22
N ALA A 189 -7.28 6.68 -7.02
CA ALA A 189 -8.38 5.74 -7.18
C ALA A 189 -9.08 5.41 -5.86
N GLU A 190 -8.59 5.91 -4.71
CA GLU A 190 -9.21 5.67 -3.40
C GLU A 190 -10.66 6.16 -3.37
N GLU A 191 -10.94 7.34 -3.93
CA GLU A 191 -12.29 7.93 -3.91
C GLU A 191 -13.31 7.02 -4.60
N LYS A 192 -12.94 6.39 -5.72
CA LYS A 192 -13.79 5.42 -6.43
C LYS A 192 -14.16 4.24 -5.53
N LEU A 193 -13.16 3.69 -4.84
CA LEU A 193 -13.36 2.57 -3.92
C LEU A 193 -14.24 2.97 -2.75
N LEU A 194 -13.96 4.11 -2.10
CA LEU A 194 -14.74 4.56 -0.95
C LEU A 194 -16.19 4.87 -1.32
N ASP A 195 -16.46 5.35 -2.53
CA ASP A 195 -17.82 5.55 -3.07
C ASP A 195 -18.62 4.25 -3.18
N ALA A 196 -17.94 3.12 -3.43
CA ALA A 196 -18.56 1.79 -3.46
C ALA A 196 -18.96 1.27 -2.07
N LEU A 197 -18.54 1.93 -0.99
CA LEU A 197 -18.73 1.44 0.38
C LEU A 197 -19.81 2.22 1.12
N ALA A 198 -20.70 1.48 1.79
CA ALA A 198 -21.60 2.02 2.79
C ALA A 198 -20.82 2.26 4.09
N LEU A 199 -20.05 3.35 4.13
CA LEU A 199 -19.22 3.76 5.28
C LEU A 199 -20.11 4.24 6.43
N SER A 200 -20.67 3.29 7.17
CA SER A 200 -21.68 3.54 8.17
C SER A 200 -21.10 4.13 9.48
N GLU A 201 -20.84 5.44 9.55
CA GLU A 201 -20.72 6.10 10.86
C GLU A 201 -22.08 6.20 11.59
N GLY A 202 -23.20 6.01 10.86
CA GLY A 202 -24.57 6.09 11.37
C GLY A 202 -25.36 4.78 11.53
N LYS A 203 -24.79 3.59 11.24
CA LYS A 203 -25.55 2.31 11.20
C LYS A 203 -24.82 1.13 11.85
N LEU A 204 -24.20 1.35 13.02
CA LEU A 204 -23.65 0.27 13.84
C LEU A 204 -24.73 -0.25 14.81
N VAL A 205 -24.94 -1.57 14.81
CA VAL A 205 -25.84 -2.22 15.75
C VAL A 205 -25.00 -2.96 16.80
N PRO A 206 -25.26 -2.77 18.10
CA PRO A 206 -24.60 -3.56 19.12
C PRO A 206 -25.07 -5.02 19.03
N VAL A 207 -24.15 -5.95 18.74
CA VAL A 207 -24.41 -7.39 18.81
C VAL A 207 -23.54 -8.01 19.89
N GLU A 208 -24.17 -8.79 20.75
CA GLU A 208 -23.51 -9.55 21.80
C GLU A 208 -22.94 -10.85 21.21
N VAL A 209 -21.61 -10.92 21.09
CA VAL A 209 -20.91 -12.11 20.61
C VAL A 209 -20.16 -12.76 21.77
N THR A 210 -20.39 -14.04 22.00
CA THR A 210 -19.61 -14.82 22.98
C THR A 210 -18.29 -15.24 22.34
N LYS A 211 -17.17 -14.72 22.84
CA LYS A 211 -15.81 -15.09 22.40
C LYS A 211 -14.96 -15.55 23.57
N GLU A 212 -14.04 -16.47 23.29
CA GLU A 212 -13.00 -16.86 24.24
C GLU A 212 -11.98 -15.71 24.32
N ILE A 213 -11.88 -15.06 25.48
CA ILE A 213 -10.94 -13.97 25.70
C ILE A 213 -9.95 -14.36 26.80
N THR A 214 -8.68 -14.07 26.57
CA THR A 214 -7.64 -14.16 27.60
C THR A 214 -7.38 -12.78 28.17
N GLY A 215 -7.67 -12.58 29.45
CA GLY A 215 -7.52 -11.26 30.07
C GLY A 215 -7.65 -11.30 31.59
N GLN A 216 -7.48 -10.14 32.21
CA GLN A 216 -7.79 -9.96 33.63
C GLN A 216 -9.30 -10.08 33.85
N LEU A 217 -9.68 -10.73 34.94
CA LEU A 217 -11.07 -10.78 35.40
C LEU A 217 -11.54 -9.37 35.80
N GLU A 218 -12.83 -9.06 35.59
CA GLU A 218 -13.38 -7.75 35.94
C GLU A 218 -13.24 -7.41 37.43
N LEU A 219 -13.31 -8.43 38.30
CA LEU A 219 -13.08 -8.26 39.74
C LEU A 219 -11.65 -7.78 40.05
N ASP A 220 -10.65 -8.20 39.27
CA ASP A 220 -9.26 -7.72 39.36
C ASP A 220 -9.18 -6.24 39.03
N LYS A 221 -9.72 -5.85 37.87
CA LYS A 221 -9.70 -4.47 37.36
C LYS A 221 -10.48 -3.51 38.26
N GLN A 222 -11.70 -3.88 38.67
CA GLN A 222 -12.55 -3.01 39.49
C GLN A 222 -11.94 -2.74 40.86
N ASN A 223 -11.28 -3.74 41.45
CA ASN A 223 -10.67 -3.63 42.77
C ASN A 223 -9.17 -3.30 42.73
N ASN A 224 -8.58 -3.19 41.53
CA ASN A 224 -7.15 -2.96 41.29
C ASN A 224 -6.26 -3.95 42.07
N LEU A 225 -6.60 -5.25 42.07
CA LEU A 225 -5.94 -6.23 42.94
C LEU A 225 -4.48 -6.42 42.50
N HIS A 226 -4.22 -6.59 41.20
CA HIS A 226 -2.86 -6.63 40.65
C HIS A 226 -2.02 -5.44 41.08
N GLU A 227 -2.54 -4.23 40.89
CA GLU A 227 -1.80 -2.98 41.12
C GLU A 227 -1.42 -2.84 42.59
N LEU A 228 -2.32 -3.19 43.51
CA LEU A 228 -2.07 -3.15 44.96
C LEU A 228 -0.96 -4.14 45.36
N VAL A 229 -1.02 -5.37 44.86
CA VAL A 229 -0.02 -6.42 45.16
C VAL A 229 1.34 -6.06 44.54
N ALA A 230 1.36 -5.61 43.29
CA ALA A 230 2.57 -5.18 42.60
C ALA A 230 3.20 -3.95 43.28
N GLN A 231 2.39 -3.01 43.77
CA GLN A 231 2.88 -1.85 44.52
C GLN A 231 3.50 -2.24 45.86
N ALA A 232 2.91 -3.21 46.57
CA ALA A 232 3.48 -3.76 47.80
C ALA A 232 4.85 -4.42 47.55
N ALA A 233 4.95 -5.28 46.54
CA ALA A 233 6.21 -5.93 46.12
C ALA A 233 7.30 -4.90 45.76
N LYS A 234 6.95 -3.90 44.94
CA LYS A 234 7.87 -2.81 44.56
C LYS A 234 8.34 -2.01 45.78
N SER A 235 7.44 -1.74 46.73
CA SER A 235 7.77 -1.00 47.96
C SER A 235 8.78 -1.77 48.81
N VAL A 236 8.60 -3.09 49.00
CA VAL A 236 9.55 -3.94 49.74
C VAL A 236 10.90 -4.04 48.99
N ASN A 237 10.89 -4.35 47.70
CA ASN A 237 12.11 -4.42 46.88
C ASN A 237 12.91 -3.12 46.89
N HIS A 238 12.25 -1.95 46.84
CA HIS A 238 12.91 -0.67 46.92
C HIS A 238 13.62 -0.47 48.27
N LYS A 239 13.03 -0.93 49.39
CA LYS A 239 13.65 -0.81 50.72
C LYS A 239 14.85 -1.75 50.85
N LEU A 240 14.69 -3.00 50.42
CA LEU A 240 15.78 -3.98 50.39
C LEU A 240 16.96 -3.53 49.51
N LYS A 241 16.68 -3.01 48.30
CA LYS A 241 17.70 -2.51 47.38
C LYS A 241 18.54 -1.37 48.00
N ASN A 242 17.91 -0.53 48.81
CA ASN A 242 18.57 0.62 49.41
C ASN A 242 19.09 0.36 50.82
N GLY A 243 19.00 -0.88 51.33
CA GLY A 243 19.45 -1.23 52.67
C GLY A 243 18.69 -0.49 53.77
N ILE A 244 17.39 -0.24 53.58
CA ILE A 244 16.53 0.44 54.54
C ILE A 244 15.56 -0.59 55.13
N ASP A 245 15.37 -0.57 56.46
CA ASP A 245 14.34 -1.38 57.12
C ASP A 245 12.97 -1.08 56.53
N VAL A 246 12.10 -2.08 56.50
CA VAL A 246 10.75 -1.92 55.96
C VAL A 246 9.92 -1.05 56.91
N PRO A 247 9.52 0.17 56.50
CA PRO A 247 8.78 1.06 57.40
C PRO A 247 7.32 0.64 57.50
N GLN A 248 6.63 1.14 58.54
CA GLN A 248 5.19 0.89 58.73
C GLN A 248 4.35 1.22 57.49
N SER A 249 4.70 2.27 56.74
CA SER A 249 3.99 2.63 55.49
C SER A 249 4.08 1.58 54.38
N THR A 250 5.08 0.69 54.39
CA THR A 250 5.12 -0.47 53.50
C THR A 250 4.29 -1.63 54.05
N HIS A 251 4.29 -1.86 55.37
CA HIS A 251 3.39 -2.82 56.01
C HIS A 251 1.91 -2.47 55.82
N ASP A 252 1.57 -1.18 55.82
CA ASP A 252 0.22 -0.70 55.56
C ASP A 252 -0.21 -1.02 54.11
N LYS A 253 0.70 -0.93 53.13
CA LYS A 253 0.42 -1.31 51.74
C LYS A 253 0.19 -2.82 51.59
N ILE A 254 1.01 -3.64 52.26
CA ILE A 254 0.82 -5.09 52.30
C ILE A 254 -0.54 -5.42 52.92
N THR A 255 -0.88 -4.78 54.04
CA THR A 255 -2.15 -4.97 54.74
C THR A 255 -3.35 -4.54 53.89
N ALA A 256 -3.24 -3.42 53.18
CA ALA A 256 -4.27 -2.95 52.27
C ALA A 256 -4.50 -3.94 51.10
N ALA A 257 -3.42 -4.46 50.51
CA ALA A 257 -3.50 -5.46 49.46
C ALA A 257 -4.10 -6.79 49.96
N VAL A 258 -3.66 -7.30 51.13
CA VAL A 258 -4.25 -8.49 51.77
C VAL A 258 -5.74 -8.29 52.02
N LYS A 259 -6.14 -7.15 52.57
CA LYS A 259 -7.56 -6.84 52.81
C LYS A 259 -8.35 -6.83 51.51
N ALA A 260 -7.84 -6.23 50.44
CA ALA A 260 -8.51 -6.20 49.14
C ALA A 260 -8.69 -7.60 48.56
N VAL A 261 -7.64 -8.43 48.56
CA VAL A 261 -7.69 -9.81 48.05
C VAL A 261 -8.62 -10.70 48.88
N VAL A 262 -8.57 -10.61 50.22
CA VAL A 262 -9.49 -11.35 51.11
C VAL A 262 -10.94 -10.89 50.90
N THR A 263 -11.16 -9.59 50.69
CA THR A 263 -12.51 -9.08 50.41
C THR A 263 -13.04 -9.63 49.09
N ALA A 264 -12.20 -9.65 48.05
CA ALA A 264 -12.53 -10.21 46.74
C ALA A 264 -12.75 -11.73 46.76
N ALA A 265 -12.16 -12.47 47.71
CA ALA A 265 -12.35 -13.91 47.84
C ALA A 265 -13.75 -14.31 48.39
N HIS A 266 -14.49 -13.39 49.01
CA HIS A 266 -15.82 -13.71 49.56
C HIS A 266 -16.88 -13.78 48.47
N GLY A 267 -17.42 -14.99 48.23
CA GLY A 267 -18.43 -15.22 47.19
C GLY A 267 -17.85 -15.33 45.79
N ALA A 268 -16.53 -15.54 45.67
CA ALA A 268 -15.82 -15.69 44.42
C ALA A 268 -16.28 -16.94 43.64
N THR A 269 -16.34 -16.80 42.32
CA THR A 269 -16.40 -17.91 41.37
C THR A 269 -15.11 -18.74 41.40
N ALA A 270 -15.07 -19.89 40.70
CA ALA A 270 -13.90 -20.75 40.67
C ALA A 270 -12.64 -20.03 40.13
N ASP A 271 -12.79 -19.22 39.08
CA ASP A 271 -11.70 -18.46 38.47
C ASP A 271 -11.26 -17.26 39.33
N GLU A 272 -12.21 -16.59 39.98
CA GLU A 272 -11.90 -15.52 40.95
C GLU A 272 -11.23 -16.08 42.22
N ALA A 273 -11.57 -17.31 42.63
CA ALA A 273 -10.89 -18.00 43.71
C ALA A 273 -9.46 -18.38 43.32
N ALA A 274 -9.23 -18.83 42.08
CA ALA A 274 -7.88 -19.08 41.57
C ALA A 274 -7.05 -17.79 41.48
N MET A 275 -7.63 -16.69 41.01
CA MET A 275 -7.00 -15.36 40.97
C MET A 275 -6.63 -14.85 42.37
N THR A 276 -7.58 -14.88 43.31
CA THR A 276 -7.33 -14.42 44.68
C THR A 276 -6.32 -15.32 45.40
N GLY A 277 -6.31 -16.63 45.13
CA GLY A 277 -5.27 -17.55 45.56
C GLY A 277 -3.88 -17.18 45.01
N TYR A 278 -3.77 -16.91 43.71
CA TYR A 278 -2.55 -16.46 43.05
C TYR A 278 -1.99 -15.18 43.69
N TYR A 279 -2.84 -14.18 43.93
CA TYR A 279 -2.41 -12.94 44.59
C TYR A 279 -2.09 -13.12 46.07
N MET A 280 -2.79 -14.01 46.78
CA MET A 280 -2.50 -14.31 48.18
C MET A 280 -1.13 -14.97 48.35
N GLU A 281 -0.77 -15.92 47.48
CA GLU A 281 0.57 -16.55 47.49
C GLU A 281 1.68 -15.51 47.33
N HIS A 282 1.50 -14.57 46.39
CA HIS A 282 2.42 -13.45 46.24
C HIS A 282 2.47 -12.55 47.48
N LEU A 283 1.33 -12.24 48.10
CA LEU A 283 1.28 -11.42 49.31
C LEU A 283 1.92 -12.09 50.53
N GLU A 284 1.80 -13.41 50.66
CA GLU A 284 2.47 -14.19 51.70
C GLU A 284 3.99 -14.11 51.53
N ALA A 285 4.51 -14.31 50.31
CA ALA A 285 5.93 -14.16 50.02
C ALA A 285 6.44 -12.73 50.27
N ILE A 286 5.65 -11.71 49.89
CA ILE A 286 5.97 -10.30 50.15
C ILE A 286 6.01 -10.03 51.67
N ALA A 287 5.03 -10.55 52.42
CA ALA A 287 4.92 -10.35 53.87
C ALA A 287 6.02 -11.09 54.64
N GLU A 288 6.41 -12.30 54.21
CA GLU A 288 7.55 -13.02 54.76
C GLU A 288 8.84 -12.23 54.53
N LYS A 289 9.06 -11.75 53.30
CA LYS A 289 10.25 -10.97 52.97
C LYS A 289 10.32 -9.65 53.73
N ALA A 290 9.18 -9.01 53.97
CA ALA A 290 9.10 -7.79 54.76
C ALA A 290 9.49 -7.97 56.24
N LYS A 291 9.51 -9.21 56.76
CA LYS A 291 9.93 -9.53 58.14
C LYS A 291 11.42 -9.82 58.26
N ILE A 292 12.10 -10.14 57.16
CA ILE A 292 13.54 -10.40 57.16
C ILE A 292 14.26 -9.07 57.36
N GLY A 293 14.95 -8.92 58.49
CA GLY A 293 15.69 -7.71 58.84
C GLY A 293 16.91 -7.49 57.93
N LEU A 294 17.47 -6.27 57.97
CA LEU A 294 18.71 -5.95 57.25
C LEU A 294 19.86 -6.85 57.73
N GLY A 295 20.21 -7.87 56.94
CA GLY A 295 21.40 -8.70 57.19
C GLY A 295 21.36 -10.15 56.71
N ASP A 296 20.18 -10.76 56.56
CA ASP A 296 20.09 -12.21 56.33
C ASP A 296 20.19 -12.64 54.85
N GLN A 297 19.82 -11.77 53.89
CA GLN A 297 20.01 -11.97 52.44
C GLN A 297 20.16 -10.62 51.73
N THR A 298 21.18 -10.47 50.87
CA THR A 298 21.38 -9.24 50.09
C THR A 298 20.40 -9.19 48.91
N TYR A 299 20.01 -7.98 48.45
CA TYR A 299 19.10 -7.81 47.30
C TYR A 299 19.59 -8.54 46.03
N ALA A 300 20.91 -8.75 45.88
CA ALA A 300 21.52 -9.43 44.74
C ALA A 300 21.58 -10.96 44.90
N ASP A 301 21.68 -11.49 46.13
CA ASP A 301 21.85 -12.92 46.42
C ASP A 301 20.50 -13.61 46.71
N GLY A 302 19.57 -13.55 45.76
CA GLY A 302 18.22 -14.15 45.92
C GLY A 302 17.28 -13.36 46.84
N GLY A 303 17.69 -12.15 47.27
CA GLY A 303 16.88 -11.25 48.11
C GLY A 303 15.78 -10.48 47.38
N LYS A 304 15.73 -10.51 46.05
CA LYS A 304 14.75 -9.78 45.23
C LYS A 304 13.44 -10.57 45.12
N LEU A 305 12.31 -9.94 45.46
CA LEU A 305 10.98 -10.48 45.16
C LEU A 305 10.73 -10.45 43.64
N PRO A 306 10.18 -11.52 43.06
CA PRO A 306 9.83 -11.56 41.64
C PRO A 306 8.80 -10.48 41.28
N MET A 307 8.75 -10.12 39.99
CA MET A 307 7.73 -9.19 39.50
C MET A 307 6.37 -9.88 39.55
N VAL A 308 5.39 -9.23 40.16
CA VAL A 308 4.01 -9.71 40.18
C VAL A 308 3.36 -9.31 38.86
N THR A 309 2.96 -10.30 38.07
CA THR A 309 2.19 -10.13 36.84
C THR A 309 0.69 -10.21 37.14
N PRO A 310 -0.16 -9.62 36.28
CA PRO A 310 -1.60 -9.80 36.44
C PRO A 310 -1.99 -11.26 36.19
N TYR A 311 -2.99 -11.75 36.93
CA TYR A 311 -3.60 -13.05 36.68
C TYR A 311 -4.43 -12.95 35.39
N LEU A 312 -4.12 -13.82 34.43
CA LEU A 312 -4.84 -13.89 33.17
C LEU A 312 -5.67 -15.17 33.15
N HIS A 313 -6.96 -15.02 32.91
CA HIS A 313 -7.90 -16.12 32.74
C HIS A 313 -8.35 -16.17 31.28
N THR A 314 -8.54 -17.39 30.78
CA THR A 314 -9.15 -17.63 29.47
C THR A 314 -10.56 -18.17 29.69
N GLY A 315 -11.57 -17.40 29.26
CA GLY A 315 -12.97 -17.76 29.43
C GLY A 315 -13.85 -17.16 28.34
N MET A 316 -15.06 -17.71 28.22
CA MET A 316 -16.08 -17.20 27.30
C MET A 316 -16.70 -15.93 27.88
N ALA A 317 -16.51 -14.80 27.22
CA ALA A 317 -17.17 -13.55 27.57
C ALA A 317 -18.09 -13.08 26.45
N THR A 318 -19.26 -12.59 26.82
CA THR A 318 -20.14 -11.86 25.91
C THR A 318 -19.57 -10.46 25.73
N VAL A 319 -19.07 -10.17 24.54
CA VAL A 319 -18.56 -8.85 24.17
C VAL A 319 -19.58 -8.21 23.24
N THR A 320 -19.99 -6.98 23.56
CA THR A 320 -20.76 -6.17 22.63
C THR A 320 -19.84 -5.70 21.51
N GLU A 321 -19.96 -6.32 20.35
CA GLU A 321 -19.29 -5.89 19.13
C GLU A 321 -20.24 -4.97 18.35
N MET A 322 -19.72 -3.84 17.91
CA MET A 322 -20.43 -2.98 16.96
C MET A 322 -20.30 -3.63 15.59
N VAL A 323 -21.34 -4.34 15.18
CA VAL A 323 -21.42 -4.93 13.84
C VAL A 323 -22.21 -3.99 12.93
N PRO A 324 -21.88 -3.95 11.62
CA PRO A 324 -22.70 -3.24 10.66
C PRO A 324 -24.15 -3.73 10.71
N ALA A 325 -25.11 -2.83 10.43
CA ALA A 325 -26.48 -3.24 10.16
C ALA A 325 -26.51 -4.28 9.02
N PRO A 326 -27.46 -5.25 9.04
CA PRO A 326 -27.66 -6.16 7.93
C PRO A 326 -27.78 -5.41 6.60
N VAL A 327 -27.36 -6.06 5.50
CA VAL A 327 -27.24 -5.50 4.14
C VAL A 327 -28.51 -4.79 3.63
N ASP A 328 -29.68 -5.09 4.22
CA ASP A 328 -30.98 -4.51 3.85
C ASP A 328 -31.13 -2.99 4.07
N ASP A 329 -30.14 -2.32 4.69
CA ASP A 329 -30.12 -0.87 4.90
C ASP A 329 -29.03 -0.13 4.09
N THR A 330 -28.31 -0.75 3.15
CA THR A 330 -27.35 -0.03 2.28
C THR A 330 -28.04 0.64 1.09
N ASP A 331 -27.50 1.76 0.61
CA ASP A 331 -28.00 2.37 -0.62
C ASP A 331 -27.75 1.40 -1.80
N PRO A 332 -28.65 1.31 -2.79
CA PRO A 332 -28.50 0.40 -3.91
C PRO A 332 -27.13 0.53 -4.59
N GLY A 333 -26.38 -0.58 -4.66
CA GLY A 333 -25.05 -0.61 -5.26
C GLY A 333 -23.87 -0.42 -4.30
N GLN A 334 -24.11 -0.12 -3.02
CA GLN A 334 -23.05 -0.01 -2.01
C GLN A 334 -22.83 -1.31 -1.22
N LEU A 335 -21.55 -1.58 -0.91
CA LEU A 335 -21.11 -2.72 -0.12
C LEU A 335 -21.00 -2.38 1.36
N SER A 336 -21.38 -3.31 2.23
CA SER A 336 -21.23 -3.15 3.67
C SER A 336 -19.75 -3.18 4.06
N ALA A 337 -19.29 -2.20 4.82
CA ALA A 337 -17.90 -2.08 5.24
C ALA A 337 -17.76 -1.76 6.74
N GLN A 338 -16.89 -2.49 7.43
CA GLN A 338 -16.58 -2.28 8.85
C GLN A 338 -15.17 -1.71 9.00
N LEU A 339 -15.05 -0.56 9.67
CA LEU A 339 -13.76 -0.01 10.06
C LEU A 339 -13.17 -0.78 11.26
N ARG A 340 -11.96 -1.32 11.12
CA ARG A 340 -11.25 -2.03 12.19
C ARG A 340 -9.76 -1.69 12.22
N ASN A 341 -9.04 -2.25 13.18
CA ASN A 341 -7.58 -2.13 13.21
C ASN A 341 -6.97 -2.91 12.05
N ALA A 342 -5.96 -2.33 11.42
CA ALA A 342 -5.29 -2.97 10.30
C ALA A 342 -4.68 -4.32 10.71
N SER A 343 -4.66 -5.23 9.74
CA SER A 343 -4.15 -6.57 9.90
C SER A 343 -3.41 -7.02 8.64
N ARG A 344 -2.84 -8.22 8.64
CA ARG A 344 -2.28 -8.91 7.47
C ARG A 344 -2.75 -10.36 7.49
N ILE A 345 -2.75 -11.01 6.33
CA ILE A 345 -2.85 -12.47 6.26
C ILE A 345 -1.74 -13.09 7.10
N ASP A 346 -2.09 -14.02 7.99
CA ASP A 346 -1.14 -14.76 8.82
C ASP A 346 -0.92 -16.16 8.24
N ALA A 347 -0.22 -16.20 7.12
CA ALA A 347 0.10 -17.44 6.43
C ALA A 347 1.32 -18.14 7.05
N SER A 348 1.52 -19.41 6.72
CA SER A 348 2.68 -20.21 7.13
C SER A 348 3.41 -20.76 5.91
N LEU A 349 4.74 -20.59 5.88
CA LEU A 349 5.63 -21.17 4.86
C LEU A 349 6.25 -22.49 5.34
N ASP A 350 6.15 -23.56 4.57
CA ASP A 350 6.98 -24.74 4.74
C ASP A 350 8.39 -24.45 4.18
N PRO A 351 9.45 -24.42 5.01
CA PRO A 351 10.80 -24.07 4.55
C PRO A 351 11.46 -25.17 3.69
N VAL A 352 10.94 -26.40 3.71
CA VAL A 352 11.44 -27.52 2.92
C VAL A 352 10.78 -27.54 1.54
N THR A 353 9.45 -27.48 1.48
CA THR A 353 8.73 -27.52 0.19
C THR A 353 8.67 -26.15 -0.47
N GLY A 354 8.71 -25.06 0.31
CA GLY A 354 8.47 -23.69 -0.17
C GLY A 354 6.99 -23.39 -0.36
N GLU A 355 6.10 -24.27 0.11
CA GLU A 355 4.65 -24.12 -0.03
C GLU A 355 4.06 -23.26 1.09
N VAL A 356 3.03 -22.49 0.77
CA VAL A 356 2.35 -21.59 1.69
C VAL A 356 0.94 -22.10 2.04
N SER A 357 0.56 -21.97 3.30
CA SER A 357 -0.76 -22.35 3.82
C SER A 357 -1.41 -21.24 4.64
N TRP A 358 -2.73 -21.18 4.60
CA TRP A 358 -3.56 -20.25 5.35
C TRP A 358 -4.98 -20.81 5.53
N ASP A 359 -5.61 -20.52 6.66
CA ASP A 359 -6.94 -21.05 7.03
C ASP A 359 -8.11 -20.20 6.51
N GLY A 360 -7.83 -19.09 5.82
CA GLY A 360 -8.84 -18.15 5.34
C GLY A 360 -9.28 -17.09 6.37
N THR A 361 -8.82 -17.16 7.62
CA THR A 361 -9.34 -16.31 8.70
C THR A 361 -8.28 -15.74 9.65
N SER A 362 -7.14 -16.41 9.83
CA SER A 362 -6.06 -16.00 10.71
C SER A 362 -5.40 -14.71 10.24
N ARG A 363 -5.22 -13.75 11.16
CA ARG A 363 -4.70 -12.41 10.88
C ARG A 363 -3.60 -12.01 11.84
N ALA A 364 -2.53 -11.42 11.30
CA ALA A 364 -1.47 -10.80 12.07
C ALA A 364 -1.77 -9.31 12.27
N HIS A 365 -1.51 -8.79 13.47
CA HIS A 365 -1.71 -7.38 13.79
C HIS A 365 -0.81 -6.45 12.93
N ALA A 366 -1.37 -5.34 12.46
CA ALA A 366 -0.68 -4.22 11.81
C ALA A 366 -1.05 -2.89 12.49
N THR A 367 -0.18 -1.90 12.44
CA THR A 367 -0.51 -0.56 12.96
C THR A 367 -1.19 0.26 11.88
N GLY A 368 -2.47 0.57 12.06
CA GLY A 368 -3.26 1.37 11.14
C GLY A 368 -4.75 1.03 11.22
N LYS A 369 -5.50 1.42 10.19
CA LYS A 369 -6.92 1.15 10.01
C LYS A 369 -7.20 0.47 8.68
N GLU A 370 -8.23 -0.36 8.64
CA GLU A 370 -8.69 -1.03 7.43
C GLU A 370 -10.21 -1.15 7.41
N TYR A 371 -10.79 -1.18 6.22
CA TYR A 371 -12.16 -1.57 5.99
C TYR A 371 -12.21 -3.07 5.69
N ALA A 372 -13.00 -3.81 6.45
CA ALA A 372 -13.42 -5.17 6.12
C ALA A 372 -14.77 -5.09 5.39
N ILE A 373 -14.80 -5.52 4.14
CA ILE A 373 -15.89 -5.29 3.20
C ILE A 373 -16.55 -6.64 2.92
N ASP A 374 -17.87 -6.70 3.09
CA ASP A 374 -18.68 -7.84 2.68
C ASP A 374 -19.11 -7.65 1.23
N MET A 375 -18.73 -8.59 0.36
CA MET A 375 -19.03 -8.56 -1.07
C MET A 375 -20.17 -9.54 -1.44
N GLY A 376 -20.80 -10.17 -0.45
CA GLY A 376 -21.86 -11.17 -0.65
C GLY A 376 -21.35 -12.54 -1.10
N ASP A 377 -22.21 -13.56 -1.01
CA ASP A 377 -21.94 -14.92 -1.49
C ASP A 377 -20.64 -15.58 -0.96
N GLY A 378 -20.18 -15.16 0.23
CA GLY A 378 -18.93 -15.64 0.83
C GLY A 378 -17.67 -14.92 0.33
N TRP A 379 -17.81 -13.94 -0.57
CA TRP A 379 -16.75 -13.04 -0.98
C TRP A 379 -16.54 -11.93 0.05
N SER A 380 -15.29 -11.51 0.24
CA SER A 380 -14.97 -10.36 1.08
C SER A 380 -13.75 -9.62 0.57
N ALA A 381 -13.59 -8.36 0.98
CA ALA A 381 -12.39 -7.58 0.72
C ALA A 381 -11.84 -6.91 1.98
N VAL A 382 -10.55 -6.60 1.96
CA VAL A 382 -9.90 -5.79 2.99
C VAL A 382 -9.14 -4.66 2.31
N TYR A 383 -9.51 -3.43 2.62
CA TYR A 383 -8.87 -2.23 2.06
C TYR A 383 -8.25 -1.36 3.15
N ARG A 384 -7.04 -0.87 2.90
CA ARG A 384 -6.27 -0.03 3.83
C ARG A 384 -6.13 1.38 3.28
N PRO A 385 -7.04 2.30 3.63
CA PRO A 385 -7.12 3.60 2.99
C PRO A 385 -5.94 4.50 3.33
N TYR A 386 -5.48 5.28 2.35
CA TYR A 386 -4.56 6.41 2.48
C TYR A 386 -5.06 7.43 3.50
N SER A 387 -6.35 7.78 3.47
CA SER A 387 -6.99 8.82 4.29
C SER A 387 -7.00 8.52 5.80
N LEU A 388 -7.10 7.24 6.21
CA LEU A 388 -7.08 6.87 7.64
C LEU A 388 -5.72 6.39 8.15
N ASN A 389 -4.75 6.18 7.24
CA ASN A 389 -3.41 5.71 7.58
C ASN A 389 -2.39 6.81 7.33
N GLU A 390 -2.46 7.85 8.15
CA GLU A 390 -1.55 9.00 8.04
C GLU A 390 -0.07 8.58 8.24
N PRO A 391 0.83 9.04 7.35
CA PRO A 391 2.26 8.80 7.49
C PRO A 391 2.80 9.23 8.86
N GLY A 392 3.59 8.37 9.50
CA GLY A 392 4.18 8.62 10.83
C GLY A 392 3.28 8.27 12.02
N LYS A 393 1.97 8.05 11.81
CA LYS A 393 1.03 7.54 12.83
C LYS A 393 0.68 6.06 12.63
N ALA A 394 0.66 5.62 11.38
CA ALA A 394 0.47 4.22 10.97
C ALA A 394 1.69 3.69 10.21
N GLU A 395 1.76 2.37 10.01
CA GLU A 395 2.73 1.78 9.08
C GLU A 395 2.45 2.35 7.68
N PHE A 396 3.43 2.99 7.04
CA PHE A 396 3.25 3.57 5.71
C PHE A 396 3.06 2.48 4.64
N SER A 397 3.70 1.34 4.82
CA SER A 397 3.74 0.26 3.83
C SER A 397 2.38 -0.38 3.52
N ILE A 398 1.39 -0.21 4.40
CA ILE A 398 0.07 -0.83 4.24
C ILE A 398 -0.93 0.07 3.51
N ARG A 399 -0.62 1.36 3.32
CA ARG A 399 -1.51 2.31 2.62
C ARG A 399 -1.79 1.81 1.21
N GLY A 400 -3.04 1.89 0.77
CA GLY A 400 -3.49 1.46 -0.56
C GLY A 400 -3.57 -0.06 -0.77
N GLN A 401 -3.16 -0.90 0.19
CA GLN A 401 -3.22 -2.35 0.03
C GLN A 401 -4.68 -2.84 0.02
N LEU A 402 -5.02 -3.58 -1.04
CA LEU A 402 -6.30 -4.25 -1.24
C LEU A 402 -6.10 -5.77 -1.25
N GLU A 403 -6.98 -6.47 -0.55
CA GLU A 403 -7.14 -7.92 -0.60
C GLU A 403 -8.58 -8.22 -1.02
N VAL A 404 -8.79 -9.10 -2.00
CA VAL A 404 -10.11 -9.67 -2.34
C VAL A 404 -10.04 -11.17 -2.11
N HIS A 405 -10.94 -11.70 -1.31
CA HIS A 405 -10.97 -13.08 -0.85
C HIS A 405 -12.14 -13.81 -1.50
N ALA A 406 -11.83 -14.92 -2.18
CA ALA A 406 -12.84 -15.82 -2.73
C ALA A 406 -13.44 -16.74 -1.65
N PRO A 407 -14.64 -17.29 -1.88
CA PRO A 407 -15.17 -18.41 -1.12
C PRO A 407 -14.19 -19.59 -1.10
N ALA A 408 -14.35 -20.49 -0.13
CA ALA A 408 -13.52 -21.69 -0.01
C ALA A 408 -13.60 -22.53 -1.30
N GLY A 409 -12.46 -22.79 -1.93
CA GLY A 409 -12.39 -23.58 -3.16
C GLY A 409 -11.40 -23.00 -4.16
N ALA A 410 -11.09 -23.82 -5.17
CA ALA A 410 -10.25 -23.41 -6.28
C ALA A 410 -11.10 -22.96 -7.49
N GLY A 411 -10.48 -22.21 -8.40
CA GLY A 411 -11.09 -21.88 -9.70
C GLY A 411 -11.74 -20.51 -9.78
N HIS A 412 -11.40 -19.60 -8.88
CA HIS A 412 -11.96 -18.26 -8.82
C HIS A 412 -11.05 -17.20 -9.46
N GLY A 413 -10.02 -17.58 -10.22
CA GLY A 413 -9.02 -16.64 -10.75
C GLY A 413 -9.62 -15.50 -11.59
N PRO A 414 -10.44 -15.78 -12.63
CA PRO A 414 -11.12 -14.75 -13.40
C PRO A 414 -12.14 -13.95 -12.57
N GLU A 415 -12.87 -14.61 -11.67
CA GLU A 415 -13.88 -13.96 -10.84
C GLU A 415 -13.26 -13.00 -9.82
N LEU A 416 -12.09 -13.32 -9.26
CA LEU A 416 -11.32 -12.44 -8.39
C LEU A 416 -10.99 -11.09 -9.06
N VAL A 417 -10.66 -11.11 -10.35
CA VAL A 417 -10.40 -9.90 -11.14
C VAL A 417 -11.73 -9.19 -11.47
N ALA A 418 -12.76 -9.93 -11.88
CA ALA A 418 -14.07 -9.36 -12.21
C ALA A 418 -14.72 -8.63 -11.02
N ARG A 419 -14.57 -9.16 -9.79
CA ARG A 419 -15.14 -8.61 -8.55
C ARG A 419 -14.59 -7.23 -8.18
N LEU A 420 -13.47 -6.80 -8.77
CA LEU A 420 -12.97 -5.43 -8.61
C LEU A 420 -13.98 -4.36 -9.06
N GLU A 421 -14.89 -4.70 -9.98
CA GLU A 421 -15.97 -3.82 -10.43
C GLU A 421 -16.92 -3.42 -9.31
N GLN A 422 -17.18 -4.32 -8.35
CA GLN A 422 -18.02 -4.04 -7.18
C GLN A 422 -17.38 -3.02 -6.24
N LEU A 423 -16.06 -2.81 -6.37
CA LEU A 423 -15.30 -1.78 -5.67
C LEU A 423 -15.09 -0.53 -6.55
N HIS A 424 -15.78 -0.42 -7.68
CA HIS A 424 -15.61 0.63 -8.69
C HIS A 424 -14.17 0.77 -9.22
N LEU A 425 -13.42 -0.34 -9.26
CA LEU A 425 -12.06 -0.39 -9.79
C LEU A 425 -12.05 -1.10 -11.15
N ALA A 426 -11.00 -0.84 -11.94
CA ALA A 426 -10.73 -1.59 -13.16
C ALA A 426 -10.72 -3.11 -12.91
N ASN A 427 -11.41 -3.87 -13.75
CA ASN A 427 -11.71 -5.28 -13.55
C ASN A 427 -11.45 -6.14 -14.80
N LYS A 428 -10.86 -5.56 -15.85
CA LYS A 428 -10.54 -6.28 -17.09
C LYS A 428 -9.04 -6.58 -17.14
N PRO A 429 -8.62 -7.72 -17.73
CA PRO A 429 -7.22 -7.94 -18.05
C PRO A 429 -6.69 -6.84 -18.97
N MET A 430 -5.44 -6.43 -18.77
CA MET A 430 -4.81 -5.37 -19.56
C MET A 430 -4.61 -5.76 -21.03
N THR A 431 -5.03 -4.87 -21.94
CA THR A 431 -4.80 -4.96 -23.39
C THR A 431 -3.38 -4.50 -23.79
N ALA A 432 -2.99 -4.71 -25.04
CA ALA A 432 -1.66 -4.29 -25.52
C ALA A 432 -1.50 -2.77 -25.51
N SER A 433 -2.54 -2.06 -25.96
CA SER A 433 -2.57 -0.60 -25.96
C SER A 433 -2.48 -0.01 -24.54
N GLU A 434 -3.23 -0.56 -23.58
CA GLU A 434 -3.12 -0.15 -22.17
C GLU A 434 -1.72 -0.44 -21.60
N GLY A 435 -1.10 -1.54 -22.00
CA GLY A 435 0.26 -1.85 -21.60
C GLY A 435 1.29 -0.85 -22.14
N GLU A 436 1.14 -0.35 -23.35
CA GLU A 436 1.99 0.71 -23.88
C GLU A 436 1.80 2.02 -23.11
N TRP A 437 0.56 2.38 -22.78
CA TRP A 437 0.28 3.54 -21.92
C TRP A 437 0.95 3.42 -20.54
N THR A 438 0.78 2.27 -19.86
CA THR A 438 1.42 2.00 -18.56
C THR A 438 2.94 1.98 -18.67
N TYR A 439 3.49 1.43 -19.76
CA TYR A 439 4.93 1.44 -20.03
C TYR A 439 5.48 2.86 -20.15
N LEU A 440 4.81 3.74 -20.90
CA LEU A 440 5.19 5.15 -21.06
C LEU A 440 5.09 5.88 -19.72
N ALA A 441 3.99 5.73 -18.98
CA ALA A 441 3.81 6.34 -17.66
C ALA A 441 4.92 5.92 -16.67
N ASN A 442 5.26 4.64 -16.65
CA ASN A 442 6.34 4.10 -15.82
C ASN A 442 7.71 4.67 -16.21
N ASN A 443 7.99 4.80 -17.52
CA ASN A 443 9.25 5.39 -17.99
C ASN A 443 9.33 6.90 -17.73
N ILE A 444 8.23 7.63 -17.88
CA ILE A 444 8.15 9.06 -17.54
C ILE A 444 8.55 9.28 -16.09
N LYS A 445 8.02 8.46 -15.17
CA LYS A 445 8.37 8.49 -13.75
C LYS A 445 9.81 8.05 -13.50
N ALA A 446 10.21 6.88 -14.00
CA ALA A 446 11.52 6.28 -13.73
C ALA A 446 12.70 7.12 -14.26
N GLN A 447 12.49 7.88 -15.33
CA GLN A 447 13.51 8.74 -15.93
C GLN A 447 13.39 10.22 -15.52
N GLY A 448 12.39 10.57 -14.70
CA GLY A 448 12.15 11.95 -14.26
C GLY A 448 11.68 12.89 -15.38
N LEU A 449 11.12 12.33 -16.45
CA LEU A 449 10.67 13.09 -17.64
C LEU A 449 9.40 13.90 -17.38
N ALA A 450 8.67 13.64 -16.29
CA ALA A 450 7.50 14.44 -15.91
C ALA A 450 7.81 15.94 -15.70
N SER A 451 9.07 16.26 -15.43
CA SER A 451 9.54 17.66 -15.31
C SER A 451 9.87 18.32 -16.65
N ASN A 452 9.95 17.56 -17.75
CA ASN A 452 10.16 18.09 -19.09
C ASN A 452 8.88 18.81 -19.56
N PRO A 453 8.96 20.08 -20.00
CA PRO A 453 7.79 20.84 -20.44
C PRO A 453 6.96 20.17 -21.54
N GLN A 454 7.61 19.54 -22.53
CA GLN A 454 6.92 18.88 -23.65
C GLN A 454 6.15 17.64 -23.18
N VAL A 455 6.75 16.84 -22.30
CA VAL A 455 6.09 15.66 -21.72
C VAL A 455 4.92 16.08 -20.84
N LYS A 456 5.10 17.14 -20.04
CA LYS A 456 4.02 17.70 -19.23
C LYS A 456 2.84 18.16 -20.08
N GLU A 457 3.11 18.93 -21.14
CA GLU A 457 2.08 19.40 -22.08
C GLU A 457 1.37 18.24 -22.78
N ALA A 458 2.12 17.23 -23.26
CA ALA A 458 1.55 16.05 -23.88
C ALA A 458 0.63 15.25 -22.95
N MET A 459 0.95 15.16 -21.65
CA MET A 459 0.09 14.53 -20.65
C MET A 459 -1.23 15.31 -20.45
N GLU A 460 -1.18 16.64 -20.45
CA GLU A 460 -2.39 17.48 -20.37
C GLU A 460 -3.23 17.35 -21.64
N VAL A 461 -2.61 17.34 -22.83
CA VAL A 461 -3.30 17.09 -24.11
C VAL A 461 -3.96 15.72 -24.11
N ALA A 462 -3.24 14.68 -23.66
CA ALA A 462 -3.79 13.33 -23.57
C ALA A 462 -5.02 13.24 -22.65
N ARG A 463 -5.05 14.03 -21.56
CA ARG A 463 -6.22 14.15 -20.69
C ARG A 463 -7.38 14.86 -21.40
N GLY A 464 -7.11 15.98 -22.07
CA GLY A 464 -8.13 16.74 -22.79
C GLY A 464 -8.75 15.97 -23.98
N LEU A 465 -8.00 15.08 -24.62
CA LEU A 465 -8.53 14.23 -25.69
C LEU A 465 -9.64 13.29 -25.19
N GLU A 466 -9.51 12.75 -23.98
CA GLU A 466 -10.55 11.90 -23.38
C GLU A 466 -11.83 12.68 -23.11
N GLU A 467 -11.71 13.90 -22.57
CA GLU A 467 -12.85 14.79 -22.34
C GLU A 467 -13.58 15.16 -23.64
N LEU A 468 -12.84 15.43 -24.72
CA LEU A 468 -13.42 15.67 -26.05
C LEU A 468 -14.14 14.43 -26.59
N GLN A 469 -13.55 13.23 -26.44
CA GLN A 469 -14.17 11.99 -26.88
C GLN A 469 -15.47 11.70 -26.11
N VAL A 470 -15.52 11.99 -24.81
CA VAL A 470 -16.76 11.90 -24.01
C VAL A 470 -17.84 12.82 -24.57
N GLN A 471 -17.51 14.06 -24.91
CA GLN A 471 -18.47 15.00 -25.49
C GLN A 471 -18.98 14.55 -26.86
N GLU A 472 -18.10 14.04 -27.73
CA GLU A 472 -18.47 13.48 -29.03
C GLU A 472 -19.43 12.29 -28.89
N LEU A 473 -19.09 11.34 -28.03
CA LEU A 473 -19.95 10.18 -27.75
C LEU A 473 -21.28 10.61 -27.12
N PHE A 474 -21.27 11.55 -26.18
CA PHE A 474 -22.51 12.09 -25.62
C PHE A 474 -23.40 12.69 -26.70
N HIS A 475 -22.86 13.50 -27.61
CA HIS A 475 -23.66 14.07 -28.70
C HIS A 475 -24.22 13.00 -29.65
N ALA A 476 -23.47 11.92 -29.91
CA ALA A 476 -23.93 10.80 -30.73
C ALA A 476 -25.06 10.00 -30.06
N HIS A 477 -24.95 9.79 -28.74
CA HIS A 477 -25.85 8.95 -27.96
C HIS A 477 -26.88 9.73 -27.13
N ALA A 478 -26.98 11.06 -27.27
CA ALA A 478 -27.86 11.90 -26.47
C ALA A 478 -29.33 11.47 -26.52
N HIS A 479 -29.75 10.87 -27.64
CA HIS A 479 -31.09 10.33 -27.82
C HIS A 479 -31.40 9.13 -26.92
N GLU A 480 -30.39 8.36 -26.52
CA GLU A 480 -30.50 7.22 -25.60
C GLU A 480 -30.68 7.65 -24.14
N ALA A 481 -30.24 8.87 -23.80
CA ALA A 481 -30.41 9.44 -22.47
C ALA A 481 -31.84 9.92 -22.19
N VAL A 482 -32.69 10.05 -23.22
CA VAL A 482 -34.04 10.60 -23.08
C VAL A 482 -34.94 9.62 -22.33
N GLY A 483 -35.49 10.07 -21.20
CA GLY A 483 -36.44 9.28 -20.39
C GLY A 483 -35.78 8.34 -19.37
N LEU A 484 -34.45 8.36 -19.26
CA LEU A 484 -33.74 7.73 -18.15
C LEU A 484 -33.98 8.52 -16.85
N ASP A 485 -34.08 7.80 -15.74
CA ASP A 485 -34.05 8.39 -14.40
C ASP A 485 -32.59 8.70 -13.98
N GLU A 486 -32.40 9.26 -12.79
CA GLU A 486 -31.07 9.66 -12.30
C GLU A 486 -30.08 8.48 -12.26
N ALA A 487 -30.54 7.30 -11.84
CA ALA A 487 -29.72 6.09 -11.82
C ALA A 487 -29.35 5.64 -13.24
N GLY A 488 -30.32 5.65 -14.18
CA GLY A 488 -30.09 5.35 -15.58
C GLY A 488 -29.14 6.33 -16.25
N LEU A 489 -29.25 7.62 -15.96
CA LEU A 489 -28.35 8.66 -16.47
C LEU A 489 -26.91 8.49 -15.95
N SER A 490 -26.75 8.15 -14.67
CA SER A 490 -25.44 7.86 -14.07
C SER A 490 -24.78 6.64 -14.72
N ALA A 491 -25.53 5.54 -14.89
CA ALA A 491 -25.03 4.35 -15.57
C ALA A 491 -24.67 4.62 -17.05
N PHE A 492 -25.50 5.41 -17.74
CA PHE A 492 -25.24 5.84 -19.10
C PHE A 492 -23.97 6.69 -19.22
N ALA A 493 -23.79 7.68 -18.34
CA ALA A 493 -22.58 8.51 -18.32
C ALA A 493 -21.31 7.68 -18.08
N LYS A 494 -21.34 6.73 -17.13
CA LYS A 494 -20.23 5.79 -16.89
C LYS A 494 -19.90 4.95 -18.13
N LYS A 495 -20.92 4.45 -18.84
CA LYS A 495 -20.75 3.70 -20.09
C LYS A 495 -20.04 4.54 -21.16
N LEU A 496 -20.49 5.76 -21.39
CA LEU A 496 -19.87 6.67 -22.37
C LEU A 496 -18.42 7.00 -22.00
N GLN A 497 -18.13 7.20 -20.71
CA GLN A 497 -16.78 7.50 -20.25
C GLN A 497 -15.82 6.32 -20.50
N LEU A 498 -16.25 5.09 -20.21
CA LEU A 498 -15.46 3.89 -20.48
C LEU A 498 -15.18 3.72 -21.98
N GLN A 499 -16.21 3.94 -22.81
CA GLN A 499 -16.05 3.89 -24.27
C GLN A 499 -15.11 4.99 -24.77
N ALA A 500 -15.24 6.22 -24.27
CA ALA A 500 -14.35 7.32 -24.63
C ALA A 500 -12.89 7.02 -24.30
N ALA A 501 -12.63 6.51 -23.09
CA ALA A 501 -11.29 6.13 -22.65
C ALA A 501 -10.66 5.07 -23.55
N HIS A 502 -11.44 4.11 -24.06
CA HIS A 502 -11.00 3.10 -25.00
C HIS A 502 -10.70 3.71 -26.39
N ASP A 503 -11.65 4.44 -26.98
CA ASP A 503 -11.55 4.94 -28.35
C ASP A 503 -10.41 5.95 -28.51
N VAL A 504 -10.12 6.72 -27.47
CA VAL A 504 -9.08 7.76 -27.50
C VAL A 504 -7.68 7.24 -27.19
N LEU A 505 -7.56 6.04 -26.62
CA LEU A 505 -6.29 5.50 -26.11
C LEU A 505 -5.16 5.50 -27.15
N PRO A 506 -5.36 5.10 -28.42
CA PRO A 506 -4.30 5.14 -29.44
C PRO A 506 -3.77 6.56 -29.69
N LYS A 507 -4.65 7.57 -29.69
CA LYS A 507 -4.26 8.98 -29.86
C LYS A 507 -3.46 9.48 -28.66
N ARG A 508 -3.88 9.13 -27.45
CA ARG A 508 -3.16 9.46 -26.21
C ARG A 508 -1.75 8.89 -26.21
N ILE A 509 -1.62 7.60 -26.56
CA ILE A 509 -0.32 6.93 -26.68
C ILE A 509 0.56 7.65 -27.70
N ALA A 510 0.04 7.97 -28.88
CA ALA A 510 0.81 8.65 -29.91
C ALA A 510 1.37 10.01 -29.45
N VAL A 511 0.53 10.84 -28.84
CA VAL A 511 0.93 12.17 -28.32
C VAL A 511 1.99 12.06 -27.24
N VAL A 512 1.78 11.17 -26.26
CA VAL A 512 2.74 11.00 -25.15
C VAL A 512 4.03 10.36 -25.63
N ARG A 513 3.97 9.35 -26.49
CA ARG A 513 5.15 8.68 -27.05
C ARG A 513 6.02 9.64 -27.84
N ASP A 514 5.42 10.56 -28.59
CA ASP A 514 6.16 11.59 -29.32
C ASP A 514 6.95 12.51 -28.40
N ALA A 515 6.28 13.08 -27.40
CA ALA A 515 6.93 13.94 -26.42
C ALA A 515 8.01 13.20 -25.61
N VAL A 516 7.77 11.94 -25.23
CA VAL A 516 8.77 11.10 -24.55
C VAL A 516 9.96 10.82 -25.47
N GLY A 517 9.73 10.52 -26.74
CA GLY A 517 10.79 10.32 -27.74
C GLY A 517 11.70 11.53 -27.85
N GLN A 518 11.12 12.71 -28.06
CA GLN A 518 11.87 13.97 -28.13
C GLN A 518 12.63 14.26 -26.83
N ALA A 519 11.98 14.11 -25.67
CA ALA A 519 12.60 14.35 -24.37
C ALA A 519 13.76 13.39 -24.06
N ALA A 520 13.70 12.16 -24.58
CA ALA A 520 14.75 11.15 -24.47
C ALA A 520 15.84 11.27 -25.56
N GLY A 521 15.75 12.26 -26.45
CA GLY A 521 16.75 12.53 -27.49
C GLY A 521 16.56 11.75 -28.80
N PHE A 522 15.41 11.13 -29.00
CA PHE A 522 15.00 10.59 -30.30
C PHE A 522 14.41 11.71 -31.18
N ALA A 523 14.27 11.44 -32.49
CA ALA A 523 13.69 12.42 -33.41
C ALA A 523 12.20 12.67 -33.13
N ASP A 524 11.46 11.60 -32.83
CA ASP A 524 10.03 11.58 -32.60
C ASP A 524 9.64 10.27 -31.87
N GLY A 525 8.35 10.08 -31.65
CA GLY A 525 7.79 8.88 -31.03
C GLY A 525 7.96 7.61 -31.88
N ALA A 526 8.01 7.75 -33.21
CA ALA A 526 8.21 6.61 -34.11
C ALA A 526 9.64 6.08 -34.00
N ALA A 527 10.64 6.96 -33.94
CA ALA A 527 12.04 6.63 -33.71
C ALA A 527 12.26 5.98 -32.33
N LEU A 528 11.57 6.46 -31.29
CA LEU A 528 11.56 5.80 -29.99
C LEU A 528 10.98 4.38 -30.10
N SER A 529 9.80 4.23 -30.69
CA SER A 529 9.11 2.93 -30.83
C SER A 529 9.91 1.90 -31.63
N ALA A 530 10.68 2.35 -32.61
CA ALA A 530 11.55 1.50 -33.43
C ALA A 530 12.89 1.16 -32.73
N SER A 531 13.17 1.76 -31.58
CA SER A 531 14.43 1.52 -30.87
C SER A 531 14.45 0.12 -30.22
N PRO A 532 15.60 -0.56 -30.17
CA PRO A 532 15.70 -1.88 -29.54
C PRO A 532 15.35 -1.91 -28.04
N GLY A 533 15.40 -0.76 -27.37
CA GLY A 533 15.09 -0.62 -25.95
C GLY A 533 13.61 -0.43 -25.63
N TYR A 534 12.78 -0.10 -26.64
CA TYR A 534 11.34 0.13 -26.48
C TYR A 534 10.59 -1.20 -26.42
N GLN A 535 10.19 -1.60 -25.21
CA GLN A 535 9.54 -2.89 -24.95
C GLN A 535 8.28 -2.65 -24.11
N PRO A 536 7.14 -2.30 -24.74
CA PRO A 536 5.87 -2.01 -24.07
C PRO A 536 5.14 -3.29 -23.63
N THR A 537 5.89 -4.30 -23.21
CA THR A 537 5.38 -5.56 -22.68
C THR A 537 6.19 -5.88 -21.42
N PRO A 538 5.54 -6.20 -20.30
CA PRO A 538 6.26 -6.48 -19.07
C PRO A 538 7.01 -7.81 -19.17
N ASN A 539 8.13 -7.91 -18.45
CA ASN A 539 8.82 -9.18 -18.24
C ASN A 539 8.21 -9.90 -17.04
N ARG A 540 8.00 -11.20 -17.16
CA ARG A 540 7.71 -12.07 -16.00
C ARG A 540 9.03 -12.53 -15.38
N SER A 541 9.28 -12.20 -14.11
CA SER A 541 10.45 -12.68 -13.37
C SER A 541 10.09 -12.96 -11.92
N GLY A 542 10.34 -14.18 -11.43
CA GLY A 542 10.16 -14.53 -10.01
C GLY A 542 8.78 -14.21 -9.42
N GLY A 543 7.69 -14.40 -10.17
CA GLY A 543 6.34 -14.06 -9.68
C GLY A 543 5.99 -12.58 -9.77
N TRP A 544 6.84 -11.76 -10.39
CA TRP A 544 6.62 -10.34 -10.61
C TRP A 544 6.44 -10.03 -12.10
N LEU A 545 5.72 -8.95 -12.40
CA LEU A 545 5.67 -8.32 -13.72
C LEU A 545 6.45 -7.01 -13.65
N THR A 546 7.55 -6.94 -14.40
CA THR A 546 8.46 -5.79 -14.36
C THR A 546 8.50 -5.09 -15.71
N TRP A 547 8.35 -3.77 -15.68
CA TRP A 547 8.45 -2.93 -16.87
C TRP A 547 9.90 -2.53 -17.09
N THR A 548 10.33 -2.55 -18.35
CA THR A 548 11.70 -2.16 -18.68
C THR A 548 11.83 -0.65 -18.83
N ARG A 549 13.05 -0.16 -18.69
CA ARG A 549 13.40 1.23 -18.98
C ARG A 549 14.30 1.35 -20.21
N PHE A 550 13.85 2.14 -21.19
CA PHE A 550 14.52 2.24 -22.50
C PHE A 550 15.86 3.01 -22.44
N ASP A 551 16.08 3.84 -21.43
CA ASP A 551 17.35 4.54 -21.18
C ASP A 551 18.49 3.59 -20.76
N VAL A 552 18.15 2.40 -20.27
CA VAL A 552 19.12 1.34 -19.95
C VAL A 552 19.19 0.32 -21.10
N THR A 553 18.06 -0.25 -21.50
CA THR A 553 18.02 -1.32 -22.51
C THR A 553 18.40 -0.81 -23.91
N GLY A 554 18.09 0.45 -24.23
CA GLY A 554 18.45 1.11 -25.48
C GLY A 554 19.85 1.71 -25.51
N ASN A 555 20.56 1.77 -24.37
CA ASN A 555 21.91 2.34 -24.28
C ASN A 555 22.88 1.46 -23.45
N PRO A 556 23.09 0.19 -23.86
CA PRO A 556 23.88 -0.75 -23.07
C PRO A 556 25.35 -0.37 -22.92
N GLU A 557 25.94 0.30 -23.93
CA GLU A 557 27.35 0.71 -23.88
C GLU A 557 27.61 1.83 -22.86
N ALA A 558 26.77 2.86 -22.84
CA ALA A 558 26.89 3.93 -21.84
C ALA A 558 26.64 3.40 -20.43
N PHE A 559 25.65 2.51 -20.27
CA PHE A 559 25.36 1.87 -19.00
C PHE A 559 26.56 1.04 -18.51
N ALA A 560 27.10 0.16 -19.35
CA ALA A 560 28.26 -0.66 -19.02
C ALA A 560 29.50 0.19 -18.67
N SER A 561 29.67 1.34 -19.34
CA SER A 561 30.75 2.28 -19.03
C SER A 561 30.57 2.92 -17.65
N ALA A 562 29.36 3.38 -17.32
CA ALA A 562 29.06 4.01 -16.04
C ALA A 562 29.19 3.03 -14.85
N TRP A 563 28.78 1.78 -15.05
CA TRP A 563 28.79 0.74 -14.01
C TRP A 563 30.08 -0.10 -14.00
N LYS A 564 31.11 0.31 -14.74
CA LYS A 564 32.37 -0.43 -14.79
C LYS A 564 32.99 -0.59 -13.41
N GLY A 565 33.21 -1.83 -12.99
CA GLY A 565 33.80 -2.15 -11.69
C GLY A 565 32.85 -1.96 -10.52
N ARG A 566 31.53 -1.97 -10.76
CA ARG A 566 30.49 -1.81 -9.75
C ARG A 566 29.56 -3.02 -9.77
N SER A 567 29.19 -3.51 -8.59
CA SER A 567 28.21 -4.58 -8.40
C SER A 567 27.04 -4.09 -7.54
N LEU A 568 25.88 -4.72 -7.72
CA LEU A 568 24.79 -4.63 -6.75
C LEU A 568 24.88 -5.79 -5.76
N VAL A 569 24.67 -5.51 -4.47
CA VAL A 569 24.87 -6.48 -3.40
C VAL A 569 23.71 -6.43 -2.41
N HIS A 570 23.09 -7.57 -2.16
CA HIS A 570 22.21 -7.76 -1.02
C HIS A 570 22.96 -8.50 0.09
N GLY A 571 22.92 -7.98 1.32
CA GLY A 571 23.52 -8.62 2.49
C GLY A 571 22.45 -9.17 3.42
N MET A 572 22.60 -10.39 3.90
CA MET A 572 21.71 -10.97 4.90
C MET A 572 22.04 -10.44 6.30
N GLY A 573 21.01 -9.98 7.03
CA GLY A 573 21.14 -9.53 8.42
C GLY A 573 21.13 -10.67 9.46
N GLY A 574 20.58 -11.83 9.09
CA GLY A 574 20.45 -13.03 9.93
C GLY A 574 19.64 -14.12 9.21
N GLY A 575 19.39 -15.25 9.87
CA GLY A 575 18.60 -16.37 9.34
C GLY A 575 19.41 -17.44 8.59
N ASP A 576 18.72 -18.50 8.15
CA ASP A 576 19.32 -19.58 7.35
C ASP A 576 19.34 -19.19 5.86
N ILE A 577 20.49 -19.37 5.21
CA ILE A 577 20.67 -19.10 3.77
C ILE A 577 19.68 -19.90 2.92
N THR A 578 19.32 -21.11 3.32
CA THR A 578 18.38 -21.96 2.58
C THR A 578 16.96 -21.41 2.63
N THR A 579 16.56 -20.76 3.72
CA THR A 579 15.27 -20.07 3.83
C THR A 579 15.15 -18.93 2.83
N LEU A 580 16.25 -18.22 2.54
CA LEU A 580 16.26 -17.15 1.54
C LEU A 580 15.99 -17.67 0.12
N PHE A 581 16.46 -18.87 -0.19
CA PHE A 581 16.27 -19.51 -1.49
C PHE A 581 15.03 -20.42 -1.55
N ALA A 582 14.30 -20.61 -0.44
CA ALA A 582 13.16 -21.54 -0.37
C ALA A 582 12.06 -21.21 -1.38
N THR A 583 11.75 -19.92 -1.54
CA THR A 583 10.73 -19.42 -2.48
C THR A 583 11.28 -19.07 -3.86
N GLY A 584 12.61 -19.13 -4.06
CA GLY A 584 13.27 -18.73 -5.30
C GLY A 584 13.31 -17.23 -5.58
N VAL A 585 12.89 -16.40 -4.62
CA VAL A 585 12.87 -14.95 -4.76
C VAL A 585 13.41 -14.27 -3.51
N LEU A 586 14.09 -13.15 -3.71
CA LEU A 586 14.36 -12.21 -2.65
C LEU A 586 13.15 -11.28 -2.56
N ALA A 587 12.31 -11.45 -1.54
CA ALA A 587 11.06 -10.70 -1.38
C ALA A 587 11.17 -9.56 -0.35
N SER A 588 10.39 -8.49 -0.55
CA SER A 588 10.25 -7.36 0.39
C SER A 588 9.60 -7.79 1.71
N THR A 589 9.66 -6.95 2.74
CA THR A 589 9.10 -7.27 4.06
C THR A 589 7.58 -7.53 4.00
N GLU A 590 6.82 -6.75 3.23
CA GLU A 590 5.37 -7.00 3.07
C GLU A 590 5.09 -8.27 2.28
N ARG A 591 5.87 -8.56 1.22
CA ARG A 591 5.71 -9.79 0.45
C ARG A 591 6.09 -11.03 1.26
N ARG A 592 7.15 -10.97 2.08
CA ARG A 592 7.51 -12.04 3.02
C ARG A 592 6.39 -12.33 4.02
N ALA A 593 5.69 -11.31 4.50
CA ALA A 593 4.55 -11.51 5.41
C ALA A 593 3.41 -12.28 4.72
N VAL A 594 3.06 -11.91 3.48
CA VAL A 594 2.06 -12.61 2.66
C VAL A 594 2.47 -14.06 2.37
N MET A 595 3.77 -14.32 2.15
CA MET A 595 4.34 -15.64 1.94
C MET A 595 4.39 -16.50 3.21
N GLY A 596 4.00 -15.99 4.39
CA GLY A 596 4.11 -16.71 5.65
C GLY A 596 5.54 -16.90 6.16
N THR A 597 6.45 -16.03 5.72
CA THR A 597 7.84 -16.05 6.17
C THR A 597 7.98 -15.40 7.56
N SER A 598 8.71 -16.06 8.46
CA SER A 598 8.97 -15.58 9.82
C SER A 598 9.57 -14.17 9.88
N LYS A 599 9.14 -13.39 10.88
CA LYS A 599 9.68 -12.05 11.17
C LYS A 599 11.15 -12.10 11.59
N GLY A 600 11.87 -10.99 11.41
CA GLY A 600 13.24 -10.83 11.90
C GLY A 600 14.33 -11.41 11.00
N LEU A 601 14.01 -11.70 9.74
CA LEU A 601 15.00 -12.09 8.73
C LEU A 601 15.62 -10.87 8.04
N GLY A 602 14.84 -9.80 7.85
CA GLY A 602 15.31 -8.53 7.32
C GLY A 602 16.04 -7.68 8.37
N MET A 603 16.90 -6.77 7.89
CA MET A 603 17.52 -5.76 8.73
C MET A 603 16.54 -4.59 8.89
N SER A 604 16.19 -4.24 10.13
CA SER A 604 15.37 -3.07 10.45
C SER A 604 13.92 -3.08 9.94
N GLU A 605 13.29 -4.26 9.79
CA GLU A 605 11.92 -4.43 9.24
C GLU A 605 10.88 -3.46 9.82
N GLY A 606 10.97 -3.15 11.12
CA GLY A 606 10.09 -2.18 11.76
C GLY A 606 10.25 -0.76 11.22
N GLN A 607 11.48 -0.29 10.98
CA GLN A 607 11.74 1.02 10.41
C GLN A 607 11.23 1.11 8.96
N ASP A 608 11.45 0.06 8.18
CA ASP A 608 11.05 -0.01 6.77
C ASP A 608 9.53 0.13 6.59
N LYS A 609 8.75 -0.40 7.53
CA LYS A 609 7.29 -0.29 7.51
C LYS A 609 6.81 1.15 7.68
N PHE A 610 7.47 1.92 8.55
CA PHE A 610 7.11 3.31 8.82
C PHE A 610 7.71 4.32 7.83
N SER A 611 8.69 3.92 7.02
CA SER A 611 9.29 4.77 5.98
C SER A 611 8.67 4.55 4.59
N GLY A 612 8.06 3.38 4.39
CA GLY A 612 7.56 2.88 3.10
C GLY A 612 8.50 1.91 2.40
N GLY A 613 9.72 1.73 2.91
CA GLY A 613 10.70 0.78 2.38
C GLY A 613 10.27 -0.69 2.45
N ALA A 614 9.33 -1.06 3.32
CA ALA A 614 8.93 -2.47 3.51
C ALA A 614 8.28 -3.13 2.28
N ASN A 615 7.85 -2.34 1.28
CA ASN A 615 7.39 -2.83 -0.02
C ASN A 615 8.54 -3.06 -1.03
N SER A 616 9.79 -2.88 -0.61
CA SER A 616 10.96 -2.99 -1.47
C SER A 616 12.03 -3.92 -0.89
N VAL A 617 12.88 -4.42 -1.77
CA VAL A 617 14.11 -5.13 -1.47
C VAL A 617 15.29 -4.17 -1.56
N PHE A 618 16.21 -4.26 -0.62
CA PHE A 618 17.33 -3.34 -0.48
C PHE A 618 18.62 -3.97 -0.99
N LEU A 619 19.21 -3.36 -2.01
CA LEU A 619 20.53 -3.68 -2.53
C LEU A 619 21.46 -2.48 -2.27
N ARG A 620 22.77 -2.72 -2.35
CA ARG A 620 23.80 -1.69 -2.24
C ARG A 620 24.70 -1.71 -3.45
N VAL A 621 25.15 -0.53 -3.87
CA VAL A 621 26.22 -0.39 -4.85
C VAL A 621 27.57 -0.57 -4.14
N ARG A 622 28.41 -1.46 -4.67
CA ARG A 622 29.77 -1.76 -4.16
C ARG A 622 30.75 -1.84 -5.31
N ASP A 623 32.03 -1.61 -5.00
CA ASP A 623 33.11 -1.89 -5.96
C ASP A 623 33.23 -3.40 -6.21
N THR A 624 33.63 -3.76 -7.44
CA THR A 624 33.94 -5.12 -7.87
C THR A 624 35.47 -5.31 -7.90
N PRO A 625 36.04 -6.38 -7.32
CA PRO A 625 35.35 -7.46 -6.61
C PRO A 625 34.82 -6.99 -5.25
N VAL A 626 33.67 -7.54 -4.87
CA VAL A 626 33.10 -7.32 -3.54
C VAL A 626 33.97 -8.07 -2.53
N ASP A 627 34.83 -7.35 -1.80
CA ASP A 627 35.77 -7.93 -0.84
C ASP A 627 35.07 -8.62 0.34
N GLY A 628 35.68 -9.68 0.86
CA GLY A 628 35.22 -10.50 1.99
C GLY A 628 34.82 -9.75 3.28
N ASP A 629 35.34 -8.55 3.48
CA ASP A 629 35.57 -7.93 4.80
C ASP A 629 34.43 -7.00 5.29
N GLY A 630 33.29 -7.03 4.62
CA GLY A 630 32.22 -6.05 4.81
C GLY A 630 31.16 -6.44 5.84
N GLY A 631 31.48 -7.00 7.01
CA GLY A 631 30.54 -7.16 8.15
C GLY A 631 29.25 -7.97 7.97
N TYR A 632 28.95 -8.46 6.75
CA TYR A 632 27.79 -9.31 6.43
C TYR A 632 28.26 -10.75 6.20
N GLY A 633 27.61 -11.71 6.86
CA GLY A 633 27.93 -13.13 6.72
C GLY A 633 27.65 -13.65 5.31
N VAL A 634 26.39 -13.57 4.86
CA VAL A 634 25.97 -14.03 3.53
C VAL A 634 25.67 -12.84 2.63
N ARG A 635 26.09 -12.91 1.37
CA ARG A 635 25.83 -11.88 0.34
C ARG A 635 25.40 -12.48 -0.99
N ILE A 636 24.44 -11.83 -1.62
CA ILE A 636 24.01 -12.11 -2.99
C ILE A 636 24.51 -10.96 -3.87
N VAL A 637 25.22 -11.30 -4.96
CA VAL A 637 25.96 -10.33 -5.77
C VAL A 637 25.54 -10.43 -7.24
N TRP A 638 25.20 -9.27 -7.81
CA TRP A 638 25.02 -9.06 -9.25
C TRP A 638 26.21 -8.25 -9.76
N ASP A 639 27.16 -8.94 -10.40
CA ASP A 639 28.34 -8.33 -11.02
C ASP A 639 28.00 -7.65 -12.35
N ASP A 640 26.86 -8.01 -12.96
CA ASP A 640 26.23 -7.26 -14.03
C ASP A 640 24.96 -6.57 -13.50
N PRO A 641 25.05 -5.28 -13.12
CA PRO A 641 23.91 -4.51 -12.65
C PRO A 641 22.80 -4.35 -13.70
N ALA A 642 23.08 -4.51 -15.01
CA ALA A 642 22.08 -4.34 -16.06
C ALA A 642 20.94 -5.36 -15.95
N VAL A 643 21.20 -6.52 -15.35
CA VAL A 643 20.21 -7.55 -15.05
C VAL A 643 19.03 -7.01 -14.24
N LEU A 644 19.30 -6.12 -13.27
CA LEU A 644 18.28 -5.54 -12.39
C LEU A 644 17.93 -4.10 -12.78
N MET A 645 18.93 -3.28 -13.10
CA MET A 645 18.75 -1.85 -13.37
C MET A 645 17.97 -1.56 -14.66
N LYS A 646 17.66 -2.59 -15.46
CA LYS A 646 16.72 -2.51 -16.59
C LYS A 646 15.25 -2.33 -16.16
N ARG A 647 14.91 -2.56 -14.89
CA ARG A 647 13.54 -2.40 -14.37
C ARG A 647 13.19 -0.93 -14.16
N SER A 648 11.93 -0.53 -14.25
CA SER A 648 11.47 0.84 -13.99
C SER A 648 11.03 1.11 -12.55
N ASP A 649 11.00 0.09 -11.70
CA ASP A 649 10.34 0.11 -10.38
C ASP A 649 11.30 0.25 -9.19
N TYR A 650 12.47 0.86 -9.43
CA TYR A 650 13.43 1.16 -8.38
C TYR A 650 13.66 2.65 -8.12
N TYR A 651 14.14 2.94 -6.93
CA TYR A 651 14.66 4.23 -6.49
C TYR A 651 15.84 4.00 -5.55
N ALA A 652 16.63 5.03 -5.28
CA ALA A 652 17.90 4.86 -4.59
C ALA A 652 18.32 6.12 -3.81
N TYR A 653 19.16 5.91 -2.80
CA TYR A 653 19.82 6.96 -1.99
C TYR A 653 21.31 6.64 -1.84
N ASN A 654 22.17 7.68 -1.85
CA ASN A 654 23.61 7.53 -1.57
C ASN A 654 23.94 7.48 -0.06
N SER A 655 22.93 7.22 0.78
CA SER A 655 23.02 7.10 2.24
C SER A 655 21.88 6.23 2.74
N ASP A 656 21.87 5.91 4.04
CA ASP A 656 20.84 5.06 4.65
C ASP A 656 19.59 5.91 4.97
N HIS A 657 18.51 5.69 4.22
CA HIS A 657 17.21 6.33 4.42
C HIS A 657 16.10 5.34 4.78
N PHE A 658 16.43 4.05 4.99
CA PHE A 658 15.45 2.99 5.23
C PHE A 658 14.40 2.93 4.12
N GLY A 659 14.76 3.28 2.88
CA GLY A 659 13.85 3.30 1.75
C GLY A 659 12.73 4.33 1.85
N ALA A 660 12.95 5.45 2.56
CA ALA A 660 11.93 6.47 2.81
C ALA A 660 11.21 6.95 1.54
N LEU A 661 9.89 7.02 1.61
CA LEU A 661 8.99 7.57 0.59
C LEU A 661 8.24 8.83 1.08
N HIS A 662 8.37 9.16 2.37
CA HIS A 662 7.78 10.35 2.97
C HIS A 662 8.63 10.87 4.14
N THR A 663 8.37 12.11 4.58
CA THR A 663 9.14 12.78 5.64
C THR A 663 8.54 12.65 7.05
N ALA A 664 7.26 12.29 7.16
CA ALA A 664 6.54 12.26 8.44
C ALA A 664 7.12 11.27 9.50
N GLY A 665 7.95 10.30 9.08
CA GLY A 665 8.65 9.37 9.98
C GLY A 665 10.02 9.87 10.49
N GLY A 666 10.36 11.15 10.26
CA GLY A 666 11.66 11.73 10.60
C GLY A 666 12.81 11.27 9.67
N LYS A 667 12.49 10.55 8.59
CA LYS A 667 13.44 10.15 7.54
C LYS A 667 13.36 11.16 6.40
N SER A 668 14.50 11.49 5.79
CA SER A 668 14.53 12.42 4.67
C SER A 668 14.20 11.71 3.36
N VAL A 669 13.48 12.38 2.46
CA VAL A 669 13.35 11.95 1.04
C VAL A 669 14.29 12.73 0.11
N SER A 670 15.07 13.66 0.67
CA SER A 670 16.03 14.45 -0.10
C SER A 670 17.13 13.55 -0.64
N GLY A 671 17.51 13.77 -1.90
CA GLY A 671 18.56 13.01 -2.57
C GLY A 671 18.10 11.68 -3.18
N GLN A 672 16.79 11.39 -3.15
CA GLN A 672 16.23 10.25 -3.90
C GLN A 672 16.52 10.40 -5.39
N THR A 673 16.89 9.30 -6.04
CA THR A 673 17.06 9.26 -7.50
C THR A 673 16.67 7.89 -8.05
N SER A 674 16.17 7.88 -9.27
CA SER A 674 15.95 6.68 -10.09
C SER A 674 16.87 6.63 -11.31
N ASP A 675 17.79 7.61 -11.46
CA ASP A 675 18.74 7.69 -12.56
C ASP A 675 19.90 6.66 -12.38
N PRO A 676 20.01 5.64 -13.24
CA PRO A 676 21.03 4.59 -13.11
C PRO A 676 22.46 5.12 -13.21
N MET A 677 22.71 6.20 -13.95
CA MET A 677 24.04 6.78 -14.13
C MET A 677 24.49 7.56 -12.91
N LYS A 678 23.55 8.16 -12.17
CA LYS A 678 23.82 8.75 -10.85
C LYS A 678 24.06 7.66 -9.81
N ILE A 679 23.26 6.60 -9.81
CA ILE A 679 23.38 5.48 -8.87
C ILE A 679 24.74 4.78 -9.02
N ALA A 680 25.25 4.64 -10.25
CA ALA A 680 26.58 4.07 -10.49
C ALA A 680 27.71 4.78 -9.72
N LYS A 681 27.53 6.06 -9.37
CA LYS A 681 28.50 6.90 -8.66
C LYS A 681 28.34 6.86 -7.14
N PHE A 682 27.41 6.07 -6.61
CA PHE A 682 27.17 6.01 -5.17
C PHE A 682 28.37 5.42 -4.43
N ASP A 683 28.93 6.16 -3.48
CA ASP A 683 30.11 5.79 -2.70
C ASP A 683 29.82 5.76 -1.19
N GLY A 684 28.63 6.18 -0.77
CA GLY A 684 28.23 6.20 0.62
C GLY A 684 28.16 4.78 1.21
N GLY A 685 28.76 4.57 2.39
CA GLY A 685 28.84 3.25 3.01
C GLY A 685 27.47 2.61 3.33
N GLY A 686 26.44 3.44 3.50
CA GLY A 686 25.05 3.05 3.73
C GLY A 686 24.12 3.29 2.53
N ASN A 687 24.65 3.44 1.31
CA ASN A 687 23.81 3.61 0.11
C ASN A 687 22.81 2.45 -0.04
N GLU A 688 21.69 2.73 -0.67
CA GLU A 688 20.58 1.81 -0.86
C GLU A 688 19.94 1.98 -2.23
N VAL A 689 19.62 0.85 -2.86
CA VAL A 689 18.84 0.74 -4.10
C VAL A 689 17.65 -0.17 -3.81
N MET A 690 16.45 0.36 -3.93
CA MET A 690 15.21 -0.25 -3.50
C MET A 690 14.44 -0.75 -4.73
N PHE A 691 14.32 -2.07 -4.88
CA PHE A 691 13.50 -2.70 -5.93
C PHE A 691 12.16 -3.10 -5.36
N ARG A 692 11.06 -2.71 -6.01
CA ARG A 692 9.72 -3.02 -5.52
C ARG A 692 9.43 -4.54 -5.52
N ASP A 693 8.64 -4.98 -4.55
CA ASP A 693 8.13 -6.34 -4.37
C ASP A 693 9.19 -7.41 -4.14
N GLY A 694 10.02 -7.71 -5.13
CA GLY A 694 11.05 -8.73 -5.03
C GLY A 694 11.97 -8.80 -6.25
N ILE A 695 12.96 -9.68 -6.15
CA ILE A 695 13.93 -10.00 -7.19
C ILE A 695 13.96 -11.51 -7.38
N ASP A 696 13.95 -11.95 -8.63
CA ASP A 696 14.05 -13.36 -8.98
C ASP A 696 15.45 -13.90 -8.75
N LEU A 697 15.59 -14.97 -7.96
CA LEU A 697 16.89 -15.58 -7.66
C LEU A 697 17.21 -16.75 -8.58
N PHE A 698 16.22 -17.32 -9.28
CA PHE A 698 16.35 -18.54 -10.07
C PHE A 698 16.26 -18.34 -11.58
N GLY A 699 15.52 -17.33 -12.02
CA GLY A 699 15.26 -17.05 -13.43
C GLY A 699 16.17 -15.97 -14.03
N ALA A 700 15.55 -15.06 -14.78
CA ALA A 700 16.26 -14.09 -15.63
C ALA A 700 17.04 -13.02 -14.83
N GLU A 701 16.70 -12.84 -13.55
CA GLU A 701 17.38 -11.91 -12.65
C GLU A 701 18.37 -12.61 -11.70
N ALA A 702 18.67 -13.90 -11.91
CA ALA A 702 19.50 -14.68 -11.01
C ALA A 702 20.87 -14.02 -10.74
N PRO A 703 21.39 -14.13 -9.50
CA PRO A 703 22.63 -13.48 -9.12
C PRO A 703 23.85 -14.06 -9.83
N SER A 704 24.88 -13.24 -9.99
CA SER A 704 26.16 -13.66 -10.55
C SER A 704 26.92 -14.58 -9.60
N ARG A 705 26.83 -14.31 -8.28
CA ARG A 705 27.51 -15.05 -7.21
C ARG A 705 26.73 -14.98 -5.90
N VAL A 706 26.91 -16.01 -5.07
CA VAL A 706 26.46 -16.05 -3.66
C VAL A 706 27.68 -16.30 -2.79
N LEU A 707 27.99 -15.38 -1.89
CA LEU A 707 29.10 -15.49 -0.94
C LEU A 707 28.54 -15.95 0.41
N CYS A 708 28.84 -17.17 0.82
CA CYS A 708 28.22 -17.81 1.98
C CYS A 708 28.87 -17.47 3.33
N GLY A 709 30.07 -16.88 3.33
CA GLY A 709 30.84 -16.51 4.53
C GLY A 709 31.45 -17.70 5.27
N SER A 710 31.00 -18.93 5.01
CA SER A 710 31.54 -20.16 5.59
C SER A 710 31.35 -21.36 4.66
N ALA A 711 32.22 -22.37 4.81
CA ALA A 711 32.09 -23.64 4.11
C ALA A 711 30.77 -24.35 4.46
N ASP A 712 30.36 -24.31 5.74
CA ASP A 712 29.12 -24.94 6.20
C ASP A 712 27.88 -24.36 5.50
N ASN A 713 27.79 -23.03 5.37
CA ASN A 713 26.68 -22.39 4.67
C ASN A 713 26.71 -22.70 3.17
N ARG A 714 27.90 -22.77 2.57
CA ARG A 714 28.08 -23.19 1.18
C ARG A 714 27.57 -24.61 0.95
N ASP A 715 27.97 -25.56 1.79
CA ASP A 715 27.59 -26.96 1.64
C ASP A 715 26.09 -27.17 1.88
N LYS A 716 25.50 -26.46 2.85
CA LYS A 716 24.04 -26.42 3.06
C LYS A 716 23.30 -25.92 1.82
N LEU A 717 23.73 -24.80 1.24
CA LEU A 717 23.08 -24.23 0.07
C LEU A 717 23.21 -25.13 -1.16
N LEU A 718 24.39 -25.72 -1.38
CA LEU A 718 24.59 -26.69 -2.47
C LEU A 718 23.73 -27.94 -2.30
N LYS A 719 23.61 -28.45 -1.07
CA LYS A 719 22.69 -29.56 -0.76
C LYS A 719 21.24 -29.17 -1.04
N PHE A 720 20.81 -27.98 -0.60
CA PHE A 720 19.47 -27.47 -0.88
C PHE A 720 19.18 -27.43 -2.39
N PHE A 721 20.10 -26.88 -3.19
CA PHE A 721 19.94 -26.86 -4.66
C PHE A 721 19.87 -28.27 -5.26
N ALA A 722 20.71 -29.20 -4.79
CA ALA A 722 20.65 -30.59 -5.24
C ALA A 722 19.32 -31.26 -4.91
N ASP A 723 18.80 -31.08 -3.69
CA ASP A 723 17.52 -31.62 -3.24
C ASP A 723 16.34 -31.03 -4.04
N LYS A 724 16.43 -29.75 -4.43
CA LYS A 724 15.46 -29.04 -5.30
C LYS A 724 15.69 -29.27 -6.81
N LYS A 725 16.72 -30.06 -7.19
CA LYS A 725 17.13 -30.31 -8.59
C LYS A 725 17.51 -29.05 -9.37
N ILE A 726 17.95 -28.01 -8.67
CA ILE A 726 18.48 -26.77 -9.25
C ILE A 726 19.96 -27.01 -9.54
N THR A 727 20.33 -27.02 -10.82
CA THR A 727 21.72 -27.31 -11.25
C THR A 727 22.44 -26.08 -11.79
N HIS A 728 21.70 -25.08 -12.26
CA HIS A 728 22.23 -23.86 -12.86
C HIS A 728 21.46 -22.64 -12.38
N LEU A 729 22.16 -21.51 -12.28
CA LEU A 729 21.61 -20.16 -12.09
C LEU A 729 22.33 -19.24 -13.07
N ALA A 730 21.62 -18.26 -13.66
CA ALA A 730 22.21 -17.34 -14.65
C ALA A 730 23.06 -18.04 -15.76
N GLY A 731 22.64 -19.24 -16.19
CA GLY A 731 23.34 -20.04 -17.19
C GLY A 731 24.66 -20.71 -16.73
N LYS A 732 25.01 -20.62 -15.44
CA LYS A 732 26.22 -21.24 -14.86
C LYS A 732 25.86 -22.32 -13.84
N PRO A 733 26.70 -23.37 -13.67
CA PRO A 733 26.51 -24.35 -12.61
C PRO A 733 26.44 -23.70 -11.23
N VAL A 734 25.54 -24.16 -10.36
CA VAL A 734 25.39 -23.60 -8.99
C VAL A 734 26.70 -23.66 -8.18
N ALA A 735 27.55 -24.66 -8.42
CA ALA A 735 28.84 -24.80 -7.76
C ALA A 735 29.84 -23.68 -8.09
N ASP A 736 29.68 -23.03 -9.25
CA ASP A 736 30.52 -21.92 -9.72
C ASP A 736 30.01 -20.56 -9.21
N ILE A 737 28.74 -20.51 -8.81
CA ILE A 737 28.08 -19.31 -8.28
C ILE A 737 28.22 -19.24 -6.77
N VAL A 738 28.14 -20.37 -6.07
CA VAL A 738 28.20 -20.44 -4.61
C VAL A 738 29.65 -20.52 -4.12
N GLY A 739 30.14 -19.38 -3.62
CA GLY A 739 31.46 -19.21 -3.03
C GLY A 739 31.44 -19.09 -1.50
N ILE A 740 32.64 -19.03 -0.90
CA ILE A 740 32.84 -18.71 0.52
C ILE A 740 32.97 -17.19 0.66
#